data_AF-A0A2E5I5Y0-F1
#
_entry.id   AF-A0A2E5I5Y0-F1
#
_cell.length_a   1.000
_cell.length_b   1.000
_cell.length_c   1.000
_cell.angle_alpha   90.00
_cell.angle_beta   90.00
_cell.angle_gamma   90.00
#
_symmetry.space_group_name_H-M   'P 1'
#
loop_
_entity.id
_entity.type
_entity.pdbx_description
1 polymer ?
#
loop_
_entity_poly.entity_id
_entity_poly.type
_entity_poly.pdbx_seq_one_letter_code
_entity_poly.pdbx_strand_id
1 'polypeptide(L)'
;MIKRSVLKTIGICFIMAGFLTSQQLSDVAFKTIQLSYIQTDRAVGILKSLGYSVIDFSVASGPNPNELIFEPQGEFAASLYKGLAAKPEDLPIVIMLPETENITLLEMQGAAAQGQGAQEMGVDLGGASLIYTTSGEPLQRLMIAYDPNDPETLSRLVNILTNEIDVAAVQVIIEALIIEIDSDKIDELGINLSGRQSLISGSTPAPDPETGGYQPFSLVLDKTLLGTAVDLEAKLQALISTKSADILSRPSVLVLDGRQARIVVGQQIPIARSTATGQNVVSATEYIPVGIVLNLRPRVSGDRNSITIQVETIISEAVERIGIGSVGSDLLSAPVFNSRKVQTYVQVANRTPFIIGGLISKKKSDQRGGVPILGSLPLIGNLFSFQRQTDERREVIVVLTPNLVDVTQRNFTRVIPKDSEIFSSLGNMLFQNSYRVLNRDVYDFGFIYTNPVYTEMVADITALQDKSMEAASDPDLNRFMEGSLPGEGILVRRMLYDLVERVDYYKYIRPGNVIYFVSDPSDPSNTLLRRFSRTYEEFLRRDGKRGKGLVLSFRPDELQTDGGAHLSRPVAGEVTIDIGKGEDYKRKLRSLNQDSERPAVLLYDPDMERRLYEVMVLRRILEMNPNITQNISNFKPGIEIIFPSPEALESDVHVLDIEIARYFFEINNYNNSFDAAFLRGMDEIGSIIDSYFE
;
A
#
# COMPACT_ATOMS: atom_id res chain seq x y z
N MET A 1 42.79 35.15 -13.19
CA MET A 1 43.78 34.46 -14.06
C MET A 1 43.47 32.96 -14.14
N ILE A 2 42.22 32.58 -14.43
CA ILE A 2 41.77 31.18 -14.70
C ILE A 2 40.56 31.31 -15.64
N LYS A 3 40.82 31.65 -16.90
CA LYS A 3 39.82 31.69 -17.99
C LYS A 3 40.61 31.59 -19.30
N ARG A 4 41.32 30.48 -19.50
CA ARG A 4 42.03 30.20 -20.77
C ARG A 4 42.45 28.76 -21.04
N SER A 5 42.27 27.78 -20.13
CA SER A 5 42.67 26.39 -20.42
C SER A 5 41.55 25.44 -20.84
N VAL A 6 40.27 25.77 -20.64
CA VAL A 6 39.15 24.86 -21.00
C VAL A 6 38.83 24.87 -22.50
N LEU A 7 39.27 25.90 -23.24
CA LEU A 7 39.02 25.98 -24.70
C LEU A 7 40.02 25.19 -25.55
N LYS A 8 41.07 24.60 -24.96
CA LYS A 8 42.11 23.88 -25.73
C LYS A 8 41.85 22.38 -25.88
N THR A 9 41.02 21.76 -25.06
CA THR A 9 40.74 20.32 -25.16
C THR A 9 39.59 20.01 -26.12
N ILE A 10 38.67 20.95 -26.33
CA ILE A 10 37.59 20.82 -27.34
C ILE A 10 38.09 21.18 -28.75
N GLY A 11 39.20 21.92 -28.85
CA GLY A 11 39.76 22.39 -30.12
C GLY A 11 40.70 21.41 -30.85
N ILE A 12 40.97 20.22 -30.30
CA ILE A 12 41.93 19.27 -30.89
C ILE A 12 41.26 18.18 -31.75
N CYS A 13 39.94 17.99 -31.67
CA CYS A 13 39.23 17.06 -32.58
C CYS A 13 38.76 17.72 -33.89
N PHE A 14 38.89 19.04 -34.09
CA PHE A 14 38.34 19.74 -35.26
C PHE A 14 39.37 20.19 -36.31
N ILE A 15 40.65 19.81 -36.18
CA ILE A 15 41.70 20.21 -37.14
C ILE A 15 42.43 18.97 -37.65
N MET A 16 41.81 18.25 -38.59
CA MET A 16 42.48 17.43 -39.61
C MET A 16 41.60 17.39 -40.87
N ALA A 17 41.19 18.58 -41.35
CA ALA A 17 40.62 18.74 -42.68
C ALA A 17 41.73 19.27 -43.60
N GLY A 18 42.51 18.37 -44.19
CA GLY A 18 43.56 18.75 -45.11
C GLY A 18 44.28 17.54 -45.70
N PHE A 19 44.02 17.29 -46.98
CA PHE A 19 44.63 16.30 -47.87
C PHE A 19 44.14 14.84 -47.76
N LEU A 20 43.11 14.50 -48.55
CA LEU A 20 43.21 13.53 -49.64
C LEU A 20 41.90 13.48 -50.44
N THR A 21 42.07 13.32 -51.75
CA THR A 21 41.13 13.20 -52.87
C THR A 21 39.79 12.50 -52.63
N SER A 22 38.71 13.16 -53.09
CA SER A 22 37.37 12.66 -53.48
C SER A 22 36.92 11.28 -52.95
N GLN A 23 36.41 11.24 -51.72
CA GLN A 23 35.23 10.45 -51.40
C GLN A 23 34.27 11.34 -50.61
N GLN A 24 33.03 11.35 -51.06
CA GLN A 24 31.91 12.12 -50.54
C GLN A 24 31.75 11.81 -49.05
N LEU A 25 32.13 12.73 -48.15
CA LEU A 25 31.85 12.56 -46.73
C LEU A 25 30.32 12.47 -46.58
N SER A 26 29.83 11.33 -46.12
CA SER A 26 28.49 11.24 -45.55
C SER A 26 28.44 12.21 -44.38
N ASP A 27 27.53 13.17 -44.41
CA ASP A 27 27.33 14.14 -43.34
C ASP A 27 26.79 13.36 -42.13
N VAL A 28 27.61 13.04 -41.12
CA VAL A 28 27.17 12.23 -39.97
C VAL A 28 26.57 13.14 -38.90
N ALA A 29 25.34 12.85 -38.47
CA ALA A 29 24.68 13.56 -37.38
C ALA A 29 24.79 12.79 -36.06
N PHE A 30 24.61 13.51 -34.95
CA PHE A 30 24.68 12.93 -33.60
C PHE A 30 23.41 13.21 -32.81
N LYS A 31 22.94 12.21 -32.06
CA LYS A 31 21.80 12.31 -31.15
C LYS A 31 22.17 11.74 -29.79
N THR A 32 21.97 12.51 -28.74
CA THR A 32 22.11 12.02 -27.35
C THR A 32 20.77 11.49 -26.86
N ILE A 33 20.78 10.30 -26.26
CA ILE A 33 19.64 9.67 -25.60
C ILE A 33 19.97 9.51 -24.12
N GLN A 34 19.10 10.01 -23.26
CA GLN A 34 19.16 9.77 -21.83
C GLN A 34 18.46 8.45 -21.50
N LEU A 35 19.09 7.63 -20.66
CA LEU A 35 18.53 6.39 -20.14
C LEU A 35 17.96 6.67 -18.74
N SER A 36 16.77 6.13 -18.46
CA SER A 36 16.01 6.44 -17.25
C SER A 36 15.98 5.29 -16.23
N TYR A 37 16.06 4.04 -16.70
CA TYR A 37 15.83 2.83 -15.90
C TYR A 37 17.01 1.85 -15.92
N ILE A 38 17.88 1.94 -16.91
CA ILE A 38 19.07 1.08 -17.05
C ILE A 38 20.38 1.89 -17.01
N GLN A 39 21.42 1.28 -16.44
CA GLN A 39 22.78 1.84 -16.49
C GLN A 39 23.37 1.75 -17.90
N THR A 40 24.15 2.75 -18.27
CA THR A 40 24.78 2.91 -19.60
C THR A 40 25.58 1.67 -19.98
N ASP A 41 26.40 1.13 -19.06
CA ASP A 41 27.22 -0.07 -19.28
C ASP A 41 26.40 -1.30 -19.67
N ARG A 42 25.25 -1.50 -19.01
CA ARG A 42 24.36 -2.62 -19.30
C ARG A 42 23.67 -2.44 -20.64
N ALA A 43 23.20 -1.24 -20.94
CA ALA A 43 22.59 -0.92 -22.23
C ALA A 43 23.59 -1.16 -23.37
N VAL A 44 24.84 -0.70 -23.21
CA VAL A 44 25.94 -0.95 -24.16
C VAL A 44 26.19 -2.44 -24.33
N GLY A 45 26.26 -3.22 -23.24
CA GLY A 45 26.44 -4.67 -23.32
C GLY A 45 25.34 -5.37 -24.13
N ILE A 46 24.08 -4.97 -23.93
CA ILE A 46 22.95 -5.50 -24.69
C ILE A 46 23.04 -5.09 -26.17
N LEU A 47 23.34 -3.83 -26.47
CA LEU A 47 23.48 -3.34 -27.84
C LEU A 47 24.62 -4.03 -28.59
N LYS A 48 25.76 -4.25 -27.92
CA LYS A 48 26.88 -5.07 -28.46
C LYS A 48 26.40 -6.48 -28.82
N SER A 49 25.58 -7.11 -27.97
CA SER A 49 25.05 -8.46 -28.24
C SER A 49 24.03 -8.52 -29.38
N LEU A 50 23.33 -7.41 -29.65
CA LEU A 50 22.41 -7.27 -30.78
C LEU A 50 23.12 -6.94 -32.11
N GLY A 51 24.45 -6.83 -32.11
CA GLY A 51 25.25 -6.56 -33.30
C GLY A 51 25.43 -5.08 -33.63
N TYR A 52 25.10 -4.17 -32.70
CA TYR A 52 25.39 -2.74 -32.90
C TYR A 52 26.86 -2.43 -32.62
N SER A 53 27.43 -1.56 -33.45
CA SER A 53 28.78 -1.03 -33.27
C SER A 53 28.81 -0.10 -32.06
N VAL A 54 29.55 -0.48 -31.02
CA VAL A 54 29.69 0.34 -29.81
C VAL A 54 31.14 0.74 -29.55
N ILE A 55 31.34 2.02 -29.28
CA ILE A 55 32.62 2.60 -28.87
C ILE A 55 32.61 2.79 -27.36
N ASP A 56 33.61 2.20 -26.72
CA ASP A 56 33.87 2.29 -25.29
C ASP A 56 35.07 3.21 -25.03
N PHE A 57 35.26 3.71 -23.81
CA PHE A 57 36.41 4.55 -23.46
C PHE A 57 37.15 4.00 -22.24
N SER A 58 38.45 3.72 -22.38
CA SER A 58 39.32 3.45 -21.24
C SER A 58 39.90 4.74 -20.69
N VAL A 59 39.93 4.86 -19.36
CA VAL A 59 40.54 6.01 -18.67
C VAL A 59 42.02 5.73 -18.44
N ALA A 60 42.88 6.58 -18.98
CA ALA A 60 44.32 6.59 -18.74
C ALA A 60 44.71 7.86 -17.97
N SER A 61 45.64 7.72 -17.01
CA SER A 61 46.20 8.88 -16.31
C SER A 61 47.06 9.69 -17.28
N GLY A 62 46.71 10.96 -17.45
CA GLY A 62 47.46 11.91 -18.24
C GLY A 62 48.79 12.29 -17.61
N PRO A 63 49.62 13.07 -18.32
CA PRO A 63 50.93 13.51 -17.82
C PRO A 63 50.85 14.41 -16.59
N ASN A 64 49.67 14.95 -16.26
CA ASN A 64 49.40 15.70 -15.05
C ASN A 64 48.53 14.89 -14.08
N PRO A 65 48.75 14.99 -12.75
CA PRO A 65 48.06 14.17 -11.74
C PRO A 65 46.52 14.36 -11.66
N ASN A 66 45.94 15.33 -12.37
CA ASN A 66 44.51 15.59 -12.43
C ASN A 66 43.95 15.55 -13.87
N GLU A 67 44.71 15.03 -14.83
CA GLU A 67 44.31 14.92 -16.23
C GLU A 67 43.94 13.47 -16.52
N LEU A 68 42.68 13.23 -16.90
CA LEU A 68 42.21 11.93 -17.36
C LEU A 68 42.15 11.97 -18.89
N ILE A 69 42.87 11.05 -19.54
CA ILE A 69 42.82 10.85 -20.98
C ILE A 69 41.87 9.69 -21.24
N PHE A 70 40.87 9.92 -22.09
CA PHE A 70 39.93 8.87 -22.49
C PHE A 70 40.36 8.31 -23.85
N GLU A 71 40.81 7.06 -23.87
CA GLU A 71 41.21 6.37 -25.09
C GLU A 71 40.06 5.48 -25.58
N PRO A 72 39.59 5.62 -26.84
CA PRO A 72 38.51 4.79 -27.36
C PRO A 72 38.97 3.34 -27.52
N GLN A 73 38.10 2.40 -27.16
CA GLN A 73 38.30 0.95 -27.25
C GLN A 73 37.18 0.30 -28.10
N GLY A 74 37.53 -0.77 -28.82
CA GLY A 74 36.59 -1.55 -29.65
C GLY A 74 37.07 -1.78 -31.08
N GLU A 75 36.37 -2.67 -31.81
CA GLU A 75 36.69 -3.09 -33.19
C GLU A 75 36.70 -1.91 -34.18
N PHE A 76 36.00 -0.83 -33.85
CA PHE A 76 35.91 0.42 -34.60
C PHE A 76 36.60 1.63 -33.93
N ALA A 77 37.40 1.43 -32.87
CA ALA A 77 38.15 2.53 -32.25
C ALA A 77 39.15 3.18 -33.24
N ALA A 78 39.67 2.40 -34.20
CA ALA A 78 40.56 2.90 -35.25
C ALA A 78 39.84 3.77 -36.31
N SER A 79 38.52 3.64 -36.48
CA SER A 79 37.76 4.48 -37.43
C SER A 79 37.46 5.86 -36.88
N LEU A 80 37.44 6.07 -35.55
CA LEU A 80 37.41 7.42 -34.96
C LEU A 80 38.60 8.28 -35.41
N TYR A 81 39.78 7.67 -35.55
CA TYR A 81 41.01 8.37 -35.97
C TYR A 81 41.09 8.62 -37.49
N LYS A 82 40.24 7.98 -38.31
CA LYS A 82 40.21 8.11 -39.79
C LYS A 82 38.98 8.86 -40.33
N GLY A 83 38.14 9.41 -39.45
CA GLY A 83 36.83 9.97 -39.78
C GLY A 83 35.73 8.95 -39.48
N LEU A 84 34.74 9.34 -38.66
CA LEU A 84 33.63 8.45 -38.28
C LEU A 84 32.96 7.87 -39.53
N ALA A 85 32.95 6.54 -39.61
CA ALA A 85 32.42 5.72 -40.71
C ALA A 85 33.25 5.80 -42.02
N ALA A 86 33.95 4.71 -42.35
CA ALA A 86 34.57 4.55 -43.66
C ALA A 86 33.54 4.21 -44.75
N LYS A 87 32.33 3.76 -44.35
CA LYS A 87 31.17 3.49 -45.21
C LYS A 87 29.85 3.84 -44.49
N PRO A 88 28.80 4.32 -45.20
CA PRO A 88 27.47 4.58 -44.62
C PRO A 88 26.82 3.34 -43.96
N GLU A 89 27.26 2.14 -44.36
CA GLU A 89 26.79 0.83 -43.88
C GLU A 89 27.14 0.56 -42.40
N ASP A 90 28.13 1.28 -41.84
CA ASP A 90 28.62 1.10 -40.46
C ASP A 90 27.81 1.90 -39.43
N LEU A 91 26.83 2.71 -39.87
CA LEU A 91 25.96 3.54 -39.03
C LEU A 91 24.63 2.80 -38.75
N PRO A 92 24.03 2.93 -37.56
CA PRO A 92 24.40 3.82 -36.46
C PRO A 92 25.46 3.25 -35.52
N ILE A 93 26.33 4.14 -35.02
CA ILE A 93 27.35 3.81 -34.01
C ILE A 93 26.92 4.36 -32.66
N VAL A 94 26.95 3.51 -31.63
CA VAL A 94 26.67 3.89 -30.24
C VAL A 94 27.98 4.28 -29.56
N ILE A 95 27.99 5.43 -28.92
CA ILE A 95 29.15 6.01 -28.25
C ILE A 95 28.79 6.15 -26.78
N MET A 96 29.51 5.42 -25.93
CA MET A 96 29.41 5.59 -24.48
C MET A 96 30.09 6.91 -24.11
N LEU A 97 29.39 7.80 -23.41
CA LEU A 97 30.02 9.04 -22.95
C LEU A 97 30.78 8.76 -21.65
N PRO A 98 32.04 9.19 -21.52
CA PRO A 98 32.77 9.01 -20.28
C PRO A 98 32.09 9.76 -19.14
N GLU A 99 31.96 9.08 -17.99
CA GLU A 99 31.41 9.66 -16.78
C GLU A 99 32.49 10.52 -16.10
N THR A 100 32.19 11.79 -15.84
CA THR A 100 33.02 12.63 -14.97
C THR A 100 32.42 12.57 -13.58
N GLU A 101 33.03 11.80 -12.67
CA GLU A 101 32.65 11.86 -11.26
C GLU A 101 32.84 13.31 -10.78
N ASN A 102 31.75 13.94 -10.34
CA ASN A 102 31.83 15.22 -9.65
C ASN A 102 32.25 14.95 -8.19
N ILE A 103 33.49 14.50 -7.99
CA ILE A 103 34.07 14.40 -6.65
C ILE A 103 34.13 15.82 -6.05
N THR A 104 33.39 16.04 -4.98
CA THR A 104 33.45 17.30 -4.24
C THR A 104 34.80 17.38 -3.52
N LEU A 105 35.40 18.58 -3.43
CA LEU A 105 36.71 18.82 -2.81
C LEU A 105 36.88 18.29 -1.37
N LEU A 106 35.79 17.90 -0.69
CA LEU A 106 35.81 17.28 0.64
C LEU A 106 36.33 15.83 0.62
N GLU A 107 36.17 15.09 -0.48
CA GLU A 107 36.56 13.67 -0.56
C GLU A 107 38.08 13.48 -0.60
N MET A 108 38.83 14.42 -1.21
CA MET A 108 40.30 14.36 -1.24
C MET A 108 40.94 14.51 0.14
N GLN A 109 40.24 15.08 1.13
CA GLN A 109 40.72 15.15 2.51
C GLN A 109 40.38 13.90 3.34
N GLY A 110 39.36 13.13 2.94
CA GLY A 110 38.92 11.90 3.63
C GLY A 110 39.53 10.61 3.09
N ALA A 111 39.88 10.55 1.81
CA ALA A 111 40.43 9.34 1.17
C ALA A 111 41.82 8.91 1.70
N ALA A 112 42.52 9.79 2.41
CA ALA A 112 43.79 9.45 3.07
C ALA A 112 43.62 8.64 4.37
N ALA A 113 42.39 8.40 4.84
CA ALA A 113 42.13 7.83 6.17
C ALA A 113 41.60 6.37 6.19
N GLN A 114 41.46 5.68 5.06
CA GLN A 114 41.11 4.25 5.06
C GLN A 114 41.97 3.43 4.09
N GLY A 115 43.18 3.14 4.55
CA GLY A 115 43.98 2.02 4.06
C GLY A 115 43.83 0.82 5.00
N GLN A 116 43.35 -0.30 4.43
CA GLN A 116 43.56 -1.70 4.86
C GLN A 116 42.91 -2.19 6.17
N GLY A 117 42.00 -3.17 6.00
CA GLY A 117 41.86 -4.28 6.94
C GLY A 117 40.85 -4.13 8.06
N ALA A 118 39.56 -4.05 7.73
CA ALA A 118 38.47 -4.31 8.68
C ALA A 118 37.54 -5.38 8.10
N GLN A 119 37.83 -6.65 8.40
CA GLN A 119 36.80 -7.70 8.37
C GLN A 119 35.86 -7.44 9.54
N GLU A 120 34.78 -6.68 9.31
CA GLU A 120 33.79 -6.36 10.35
C GLU A 120 32.57 -7.27 10.25
N MET A 121 32.59 -8.32 11.07
CA MET A 121 31.37 -8.92 11.58
C MET A 121 30.70 -7.92 12.54
N GLY A 122 30.04 -6.93 11.98
CA GLY A 122 29.36 -5.85 12.69
C GLY A 122 28.44 -5.16 11.71
N VAL A 123 27.43 -5.89 11.23
CA VAL A 123 26.55 -5.43 10.16
C VAL A 123 25.69 -4.29 10.68
N ASP A 124 26.17 -3.10 10.38
CA ASP A 124 25.61 -1.78 10.67
C ASP A 124 24.08 -1.74 10.44
N LEU A 125 23.38 -1.28 11.48
CA LEU A 125 21.97 -0.87 11.44
C LEU A 125 21.81 0.59 11.01
N GLY A 126 22.91 1.33 10.87
CA GLY A 126 22.92 2.71 10.40
C GLY A 126 22.55 2.88 8.92
N GLY A 127 22.45 1.77 8.19
CA GLY A 127 22.42 1.80 6.72
C GLY A 127 23.73 2.35 6.18
N ALA A 128 23.96 2.20 4.87
CA ALA A 128 24.98 3.03 4.24
C ALA A 128 24.50 4.48 4.35
N SER A 129 25.08 5.23 5.28
CA SER A 129 24.78 6.64 5.46
C SER A 129 25.08 7.37 4.15
N LEU A 130 24.04 7.79 3.43
CA LEU A 130 24.15 8.68 2.26
C LEU A 130 24.77 10.04 2.63
N ILE A 131 25.07 10.28 3.92
CA ILE A 131 25.71 11.49 4.44
C ILE A 131 27.10 11.72 3.83
N TYR A 132 27.73 10.68 3.26
CA TYR A 132 28.99 10.81 2.53
C TYR A 132 28.86 10.72 1.00
N THR A 133 27.66 10.50 0.45
CA THR A 133 27.42 10.34 -0.98
C THR A 133 26.47 11.41 -1.51
N THR A 134 26.78 12.68 -1.28
CA THR A 134 26.20 13.81 -2.04
C THR A 134 26.89 14.02 -3.39
N SER A 135 27.69 13.06 -3.86
CA SER A 135 28.05 12.97 -5.27
C SER A 135 26.79 12.60 -6.06
N GLY A 136 26.34 13.47 -6.96
CA GLY A 136 25.25 13.11 -7.88
C GLY A 136 25.68 11.90 -8.70
N GLU A 137 24.81 10.88 -8.80
CA GLU A 137 25.01 9.80 -9.76
C GLU A 137 25.18 10.41 -11.16
N PRO A 138 26.15 9.94 -11.97
CA PRO A 138 26.36 10.45 -13.31
C PRO A 138 25.11 10.22 -14.16
N LEU A 139 24.79 11.21 -15.00
CA LEU A 139 23.69 11.11 -15.94
C LEU A 139 23.92 9.93 -16.88
N GLN A 140 23.01 8.96 -16.86
CA GLN A 140 23.05 7.80 -17.74
C GLN A 140 22.60 8.21 -19.14
N ARG A 141 23.53 8.25 -20.11
CA ARG A 141 23.26 8.72 -21.48
C ARG A 141 24.16 8.07 -22.51
N LEU A 142 23.62 7.86 -23.70
CA LEU A 142 24.32 7.35 -24.88
C LEU A 142 24.32 8.42 -25.97
N MET A 143 25.39 8.48 -26.75
CA MET A 143 25.45 9.30 -27.95
C MET A 143 25.43 8.39 -29.17
N ILE A 144 24.57 8.66 -30.14
CA ILE A 144 24.41 7.84 -31.34
C ILE A 144 24.80 8.68 -32.54
N ALA A 145 25.77 8.18 -33.31
CA ALA A 145 26.13 8.72 -34.62
C ALA A 145 25.28 8.02 -35.69
N TYR A 146 24.66 8.77 -36.59
CA TYR A 146 23.75 8.24 -37.63
C TYR A 146 23.81 9.04 -38.92
N ASP A 147 23.33 8.45 -40.02
CA ASP A 147 23.19 9.13 -41.32
C ASP A 147 21.86 9.92 -41.37
N PRO A 148 21.87 11.26 -41.56
CA PRO A 148 20.68 12.08 -41.75
C PRO A 148 19.79 11.65 -42.91
N ASN A 149 20.35 10.97 -43.92
CA ASN A 149 19.63 10.52 -45.10
C ASN A 149 18.90 9.18 -44.87
N ASP A 150 19.21 8.46 -43.78
CA ASP A 150 18.54 7.22 -43.37
C ASP A 150 18.01 7.31 -41.91
N PRO A 151 16.88 8.01 -41.70
CA PRO A 151 16.28 8.14 -40.37
C PRO A 151 15.64 6.85 -39.86
N GLU A 152 15.41 5.84 -40.71
CA GLU A 152 14.74 4.60 -40.31
C GLU A 152 15.62 3.77 -39.36
N THR A 153 16.91 3.68 -39.64
CA THR A 153 17.84 2.89 -38.83
C THR A 153 18.05 3.52 -37.44
N LEU A 154 18.11 4.85 -37.36
CA LEU A 154 18.11 5.56 -36.07
C LEU A 154 16.80 5.30 -35.30
N SER A 155 15.66 5.39 -35.97
CA SER A 155 14.35 5.21 -35.35
C SER A 155 14.19 3.79 -34.79
N ARG A 156 14.71 2.78 -35.49
CA ARG A 156 14.73 1.39 -35.01
C ARG A 156 15.55 1.24 -33.73
N LEU A 157 16.78 1.77 -33.71
CA LEU A 157 17.64 1.70 -32.53
C LEU A 157 17.05 2.48 -31.35
N VAL A 158 16.50 3.68 -31.58
CA VAL A 158 15.80 4.44 -30.55
C VAL A 158 14.59 3.67 -30.04
N ASN A 159 13.81 3.03 -30.93
CA ASN A 159 12.64 2.24 -30.55
C ASN A 159 13.02 1.06 -29.66
N ILE A 160 14.06 0.30 -30.03
CA ILE A 160 14.58 -0.81 -29.20
C ILE A 160 15.08 -0.28 -27.85
N LEU A 161 15.83 0.83 -27.86
CA LEU A 161 16.34 1.44 -26.63
C LEU A 161 15.21 1.88 -25.70
N THR A 162 14.20 2.59 -26.19
CA THR A 162 13.15 3.17 -25.35
C THR A 162 12.05 2.17 -24.98
N ASN A 163 11.70 1.22 -25.86
CA ASN A 163 10.56 0.32 -25.66
C ASN A 163 10.93 -1.10 -25.27
N GLU A 164 12.18 -1.53 -25.45
CA GLU A 164 12.62 -2.90 -25.12
C GLU A 164 13.71 -2.94 -24.04
N ILE A 165 14.67 -2.01 -24.07
CA ILE A 165 15.83 -2.02 -23.16
C ILE A 165 15.62 -1.13 -21.93
N ASP A 166 15.30 0.15 -22.13
CA ASP A 166 15.11 1.17 -21.09
C ASP A 166 13.65 1.25 -20.66
N VAL A 167 13.15 0.15 -20.11
CA VAL A 167 11.76 0.04 -19.64
C VAL A 167 11.68 0.16 -18.13
N ALA A 168 10.60 0.76 -17.64
CA ALA A 168 10.34 0.89 -16.21
C ALA A 168 10.24 -0.49 -15.55
N ALA A 169 11.08 -0.73 -14.54
CA ALA A 169 11.00 -1.95 -13.74
C ALA A 169 9.71 -1.97 -12.92
N VAL A 170 9.10 -3.15 -12.82
CA VAL A 170 7.91 -3.36 -12.01
C VAL A 170 8.24 -3.22 -10.52
N GLN A 171 7.32 -2.66 -9.74
CA GLN A 171 7.45 -2.55 -8.30
C GLN A 171 6.72 -3.72 -7.61
N VAL A 172 7.33 -4.25 -6.57
CA VAL A 172 6.78 -5.31 -5.72
C VAL A 172 6.75 -4.81 -4.29
N ILE A 173 5.57 -4.76 -3.69
CA ILE A 173 5.45 -4.61 -2.24
C ILE A 173 5.49 -5.98 -1.60
N ILE A 174 6.29 -6.14 -0.56
CA ILE A 174 6.39 -7.36 0.23
C ILE A 174 6.01 -7.02 1.65
N GLU A 175 4.92 -7.63 2.12
CA GLU A 175 4.47 -7.54 3.51
C GLU A 175 4.96 -8.77 4.26
N ALA A 176 5.48 -8.59 5.47
CA ALA A 176 5.88 -9.67 6.35
C ALA A 176 5.02 -9.65 7.62
N LEU A 177 4.61 -10.82 8.07
CA LEU A 177 3.91 -11.02 9.33
C LEU A 177 4.73 -11.99 10.18
N ILE A 178 5.17 -11.51 11.35
CA ILE A 178 5.91 -12.32 12.31
C ILE A 178 5.03 -12.61 13.53
N ILE A 179 4.87 -13.89 13.83
CA ILE A 179 4.02 -14.39 14.91
C ILE A 179 4.86 -15.29 15.80
N GLU A 180 4.76 -15.08 17.12
CA GLU A 180 5.28 -16.01 18.13
C GLU A 180 4.09 -16.79 18.72
N ILE A 181 4.17 -18.12 18.70
CA ILE A 181 3.12 -19.02 19.18
C ILE A 181 3.71 -20.00 20.18
N ASP A 182 2.96 -20.29 21.25
CA ASP A 182 3.28 -21.38 22.17
C ASP A 182 2.88 -22.72 21.54
N SER A 183 3.85 -23.64 21.40
CA SER A 183 3.66 -24.89 20.65
C SER A 183 2.59 -25.80 21.23
N ASP A 184 2.26 -25.68 22.53
CA ASP A 184 1.23 -26.52 23.17
C ASP A 184 -0.19 -26.26 22.59
N LYS A 185 -0.38 -25.15 21.86
CA LYS A 185 -1.63 -24.78 21.19
C LYS A 185 -1.66 -25.07 19.67
N ILE A 186 -0.52 -25.45 19.07
CA ILE A 186 -0.43 -25.87 17.66
C ILE A 186 -1.08 -27.25 17.45
N ASP A 187 -0.95 -28.14 18.44
CA ASP A 187 -1.55 -29.47 18.43
C ASP A 187 -3.09 -29.42 18.49
N GLU A 188 -3.69 -28.37 19.06
CA GLU A 188 -5.15 -28.12 19.04
C GLU A 188 -5.67 -27.64 17.68
N LEU A 189 -4.79 -27.09 16.82
CA LEU A 189 -5.13 -26.60 15.48
C LEU A 189 -5.27 -27.73 14.44
N GLY A 190 -4.88 -28.96 14.78
CA GLY A 190 -4.87 -30.10 13.86
C GLY A 190 -3.82 -30.02 12.75
N ILE A 191 -2.94 -29.02 12.76
CA ILE A 191 -1.83 -28.88 11.80
C ILE A 191 -0.64 -29.69 12.32
N ASN A 192 -0.63 -31.00 12.05
CA ASN A 192 0.52 -31.84 12.37
C ASN A 192 1.63 -31.69 11.31
N LEU A 193 2.57 -30.76 11.53
CA LEU A 193 3.75 -30.56 10.68
C LEU A 193 4.81 -31.67 10.82
N SER A 194 4.57 -32.68 11.66
CA SER A 194 5.53 -33.74 12.02
C SER A 194 5.09 -35.15 11.63
N GLY A 195 3.91 -35.34 11.02
CA GLY A 195 3.25 -36.65 10.94
C GLY A 195 2.95 -37.18 9.54
N ARG A 196 3.86 -38.00 8.99
CA ARG A 196 3.72 -39.22 8.14
C ARG A 196 2.59 -39.37 7.08
N GLN A 197 1.86 -38.32 6.70
CA GLN A 197 1.09 -38.24 5.45
C GLN A 197 1.51 -36.96 4.72
N SER A 198 1.96 -37.11 3.47
CA SER A 198 2.71 -36.10 2.72
C SER A 198 1.87 -34.86 2.44
N LEU A 199 2.06 -33.79 3.22
CA LEU A 199 1.58 -32.41 2.96
C LEU A 199 2.43 -31.68 1.90
N ILE A 200 3.52 -32.32 1.48
CA ILE A 200 4.55 -31.81 0.58
C ILE A 200 4.91 -32.96 -0.34
N SER A 201 4.71 -32.81 -1.65
CA SER A 201 5.28 -33.72 -2.64
C SER A 201 6.51 -33.06 -3.24
N GLY A 202 7.68 -33.60 -2.92
CA GLY A 202 8.96 -33.21 -3.50
C GLY A 202 9.69 -34.45 -3.98
N SER A 203 10.03 -34.49 -5.27
CA SER A 203 10.89 -35.53 -5.83
C SER A 203 12.36 -35.08 -5.71
N THR A 204 13.20 -35.89 -5.07
CA THR A 204 14.65 -35.70 -5.13
C THR A 204 15.18 -36.11 -6.50
N PRO A 205 16.19 -35.42 -7.06
CA PRO A 205 16.71 -35.74 -8.38
C PRO A 205 17.44 -37.08 -8.36
N ALA A 206 16.86 -38.09 -9.01
CA ALA A 206 17.61 -39.24 -9.48
C ALA A 206 18.23 -38.87 -10.84
N PRO A 207 19.49 -39.28 -11.13
CA PRO A 207 20.08 -39.09 -12.45
C PRO A 207 19.22 -39.78 -13.51
N ASP A 208 18.96 -39.10 -14.62
CA ASP A 208 18.36 -39.72 -15.80
C ASP A 208 19.29 -40.85 -16.29
N PRO A 209 18.83 -42.12 -16.33
CA PRO A 209 19.68 -43.26 -16.66
C PRO A 209 20.17 -43.27 -18.12
N GLU A 210 19.61 -42.45 -19.01
CA GLU A 210 20.02 -42.37 -20.41
C GLU A 210 20.91 -41.16 -20.73
N THR A 211 20.78 -40.05 -20.00
CA THR A 211 21.46 -38.79 -20.34
C THR A 211 22.38 -38.22 -19.25
N GLY A 212 22.33 -38.74 -18.02
CA GLY A 212 23.19 -38.29 -16.91
C GLY A 212 22.96 -36.84 -16.47
N GLY A 213 21.90 -36.19 -16.95
CA GLY A 213 21.52 -34.84 -16.56
C GLY A 213 20.78 -34.79 -15.21
N TYR A 214 21.03 -33.75 -14.43
CA TYR A 214 20.29 -33.46 -13.20
C TYR A 214 19.07 -32.59 -13.50
N GLN A 215 17.86 -33.08 -13.18
CA GLN A 215 16.65 -32.26 -13.18
C GLN A 215 16.58 -31.38 -11.91
N PRO A 216 16.10 -30.13 -11.99
CA PRO A 216 16.00 -29.26 -10.83
C PRO A 216 14.96 -29.77 -9.82
N PHE A 217 15.25 -29.59 -8.54
CA PHE A 217 14.33 -29.88 -7.44
C PHE A 217 13.01 -29.10 -7.60
N SER A 218 11.87 -29.79 -7.50
CA SER A 218 10.54 -29.16 -7.50
C SER A 218 9.75 -29.56 -6.27
N LEU A 219 9.05 -28.57 -5.69
CA LEU A 219 8.23 -28.70 -4.49
C LEU A 219 6.82 -28.24 -4.86
N VAL A 220 5.82 -29.12 -4.74
CA VAL A 220 4.42 -28.79 -5.05
C VAL A 220 3.63 -28.84 -3.73
N LEU A 221 2.98 -27.72 -3.39
CA LEU A 221 2.02 -27.66 -2.28
C LEU A 221 0.59 -27.75 -2.83
N ASP A 222 -0.21 -28.65 -2.25
CA ASP A 222 -1.60 -28.89 -2.64
C ASP A 222 -2.54 -27.82 -2.05
N LYS A 223 -3.35 -27.21 -2.92
CA LYS A 223 -4.27 -26.09 -2.61
C LYS A 223 -5.51 -26.52 -1.82
N THR A 224 -5.82 -27.81 -1.79
CA THR A 224 -7.08 -28.33 -1.25
C THR A 224 -7.16 -28.37 0.28
N LEU A 225 -6.03 -28.24 1.00
CA LEU A 225 -5.98 -28.35 2.46
C LEU A 225 -5.62 -27.03 3.20
N LEU A 226 -5.07 -26.02 2.50
CA LEU A 226 -4.72 -24.72 3.10
C LEU A 226 -5.87 -23.71 3.08
N GLY A 227 -6.93 -23.96 2.32
CA GLY A 227 -8.04 -23.03 2.15
C GLY A 227 -7.64 -21.75 1.39
N THR A 228 -8.55 -20.78 1.35
CA THR A 228 -8.30 -19.46 0.77
C THR A 228 -7.52 -18.56 1.75
N ALA A 229 -6.97 -17.43 1.28
CA ALA A 229 -6.31 -16.44 2.16
C ALA A 229 -7.22 -15.98 3.31
N VAL A 230 -8.54 -16.00 3.09
CA VAL A 230 -9.58 -15.67 4.06
C VAL A 230 -9.69 -16.74 5.17
N ASP A 231 -9.51 -18.01 4.84
CA ASP A 231 -9.59 -19.10 5.82
C ASP A 231 -8.37 -19.13 6.75
N LEU A 232 -7.20 -18.79 6.22
CA LEU A 232 -5.99 -18.63 7.02
C LEU A 232 -6.12 -17.42 7.95
N GLU A 233 -6.59 -16.29 7.43
CA GLU A 233 -6.81 -15.06 8.20
C GLU A 233 -7.85 -15.27 9.32
N ALA A 234 -8.97 -15.93 9.04
CA ALA A 234 -10.00 -16.24 10.03
C ALA A 234 -9.51 -17.18 11.15
N LYS A 235 -8.73 -18.21 10.81
CA LYS A 235 -8.11 -19.11 11.81
C LYS A 235 -7.06 -18.38 12.65
N LEU A 236 -6.30 -17.48 12.04
CA LEU A 236 -5.35 -16.62 12.74
C LEU A 236 -6.05 -15.64 13.69
N GLN A 237 -7.16 -15.04 13.25
CA GLN A 237 -7.98 -14.12 14.04
C GLN A 237 -8.59 -14.82 15.28
N ALA A 238 -9.01 -16.08 15.12
CA ALA A 238 -9.53 -16.90 16.22
C ALA A 238 -8.44 -17.24 17.26
N LEU A 239 -7.20 -17.44 16.83
CA LEU A 239 -6.04 -17.64 17.72
C LEU A 239 -5.67 -16.38 18.51
N ILE A 240 -5.72 -15.22 17.86
CA ILE A 240 -5.49 -13.91 18.50
C ILE A 240 -6.56 -13.65 19.58
N SER A 241 -7.81 -14.00 19.31
CA SER A 241 -8.93 -13.83 20.25
C SER A 241 -8.83 -14.72 21.50
N THR A 242 -8.05 -15.80 21.48
CA THR A 242 -7.92 -16.76 22.60
C THR A 242 -6.66 -16.56 23.46
N LYS A 243 -5.89 -15.47 23.26
CA LYS A 243 -4.59 -15.19 23.92
C LYS A 243 -3.58 -16.34 23.73
N SER A 244 -3.49 -16.86 22.52
CA SER A 244 -2.73 -18.08 22.18
C SER A 244 -1.52 -17.83 21.29
N ALA A 245 -1.46 -16.65 20.67
CA ALA A 245 -0.41 -16.21 19.77
C ALA A 245 -0.21 -14.71 19.96
N ASP A 246 1.04 -14.26 20.00
CA ASP A 246 1.40 -12.84 20.06
C ASP A 246 1.98 -12.42 18.70
N ILE A 247 1.36 -11.39 18.09
CA ILE A 247 1.91 -10.77 16.88
C ILE A 247 3.11 -9.92 17.31
N LEU A 248 4.29 -10.31 16.85
CA LEU A 248 5.52 -9.61 17.20
C LEU A 248 5.74 -8.36 16.32
N SER A 249 5.45 -8.46 15.02
CA SER A 249 5.58 -7.32 14.08
C SER A 249 4.97 -7.59 12.70
N ARG A 250 4.65 -6.50 11.97
CA ARG A 250 4.16 -6.51 10.58
C ARG A 250 4.92 -5.52 9.66
N PRO A 251 6.22 -5.73 9.38
CA PRO A 251 6.95 -4.81 8.52
C PRO A 251 6.56 -5.00 7.04
N SER A 252 6.73 -3.95 6.23
CA SER A 252 6.52 -4.01 4.78
C SER A 252 7.62 -3.23 4.06
N VAL A 253 7.91 -3.61 2.81
CA VAL A 253 8.89 -2.92 1.96
C VAL A 253 8.42 -2.89 0.51
N LEU A 254 8.61 -1.75 -0.15
CA LEU A 254 8.45 -1.61 -1.59
C LEU A 254 9.82 -1.71 -2.27
N VAL A 255 9.95 -2.56 -3.27
CA VAL A 255 11.22 -2.79 -3.97
C VAL A 255 11.00 -2.99 -5.47
N LEU A 256 11.97 -2.58 -6.27
CA LEU A 256 11.96 -2.82 -7.71
C LEU A 256 12.30 -4.27 -8.04
N ASP A 257 11.76 -4.77 -9.15
CA ASP A 257 12.09 -6.07 -9.69
C ASP A 257 13.62 -6.28 -9.81
N GLY A 258 14.11 -7.41 -9.30
CA GLY A 258 15.52 -7.79 -9.30
C GLY A 258 16.42 -7.05 -8.31
N ARG A 259 15.90 -6.07 -7.55
CA ARG A 259 16.65 -5.32 -6.53
C ARG A 259 16.46 -5.93 -5.14
N GLN A 260 17.49 -5.80 -4.30
CA GLN A 260 17.46 -6.30 -2.92
C GLN A 260 16.87 -5.25 -1.99
N ALA A 261 15.96 -5.68 -1.13
CA ALA A 261 15.46 -4.95 0.02
C ALA A 261 15.94 -5.62 1.31
N ARG A 262 16.18 -4.81 2.34
CA ARG A 262 16.58 -5.25 3.67
C ARG A 262 15.69 -4.59 4.71
N ILE A 263 15.05 -5.40 5.54
CA ILE A 263 14.24 -4.96 6.68
C ILE A 263 14.98 -5.42 7.94
N VAL A 264 15.13 -4.53 8.92
CA VAL A 264 15.65 -4.92 10.23
C VAL A 264 14.74 -4.38 11.33
N VAL A 265 14.32 -5.26 12.23
CA VAL A 265 13.46 -4.97 13.37
C VAL A 265 14.15 -5.51 14.61
N GLY A 266 14.68 -4.65 15.47
CA GLY A 266 15.50 -5.10 16.59
C GLY A 266 16.14 -3.98 17.40
N GLN A 267 17.03 -4.36 18.31
CA GLN A 267 17.79 -3.48 19.18
C GLN A 267 19.29 -3.76 19.05
N GLN A 268 20.14 -2.78 19.34
CA GLN A 268 21.58 -2.97 19.43
C GLN A 268 22.01 -3.21 20.86
N ILE A 269 22.76 -4.29 21.09
CA ILE A 269 23.33 -4.59 22.40
C ILE A 269 24.80 -4.17 22.41
N PRO A 270 25.19 -3.23 23.28
CA PRO A 270 26.59 -2.87 23.45
C PRO A 270 27.33 -3.98 24.19
N ILE A 271 28.45 -4.42 23.62
CA ILE A 271 29.41 -5.33 24.25
C ILE A 271 30.73 -4.58 24.49
N ALA A 272 31.26 -4.69 25.70
CA ALA A 272 32.58 -4.14 26.02
C ALA A 272 33.65 -5.12 25.53
N ARG A 273 34.49 -4.66 24.59
CA ARG A 273 35.64 -5.39 24.07
C ARG A 273 36.92 -4.74 24.60
N SER A 274 37.59 -5.41 25.51
CA SER A 274 38.91 -4.98 25.98
C SER A 274 40.00 -5.72 25.23
N THR A 275 40.91 -4.98 24.60
CA THR A 275 42.14 -5.53 24.02
C THR A 275 43.31 -5.04 24.87
N ALA A 276 44.12 -5.98 25.36
CA ALA A 276 45.34 -5.66 26.08
C ALA A 276 46.52 -5.68 25.11
N THR A 277 47.26 -4.57 25.02
CA THR A 277 48.51 -4.50 24.26
C THR A 277 49.61 -4.04 25.21
N GLY A 278 50.40 -4.99 25.72
CA GLY A 278 51.39 -4.72 26.77
C GLY A 278 50.72 -4.40 28.13
N GLN A 279 51.10 -3.29 28.76
CA GLN A 279 50.51 -2.81 30.02
C GLN A 279 49.25 -1.94 29.83
N ASN A 280 48.87 -1.62 28.59
CA ASN A 280 47.71 -0.79 28.30
C ASN A 280 46.50 -1.67 27.96
N VAL A 281 45.37 -1.42 28.64
CA VAL A 281 44.07 -2.01 28.31
C VAL A 281 43.26 -0.95 27.55
N VAL A 282 42.98 -1.20 26.27
CA VAL A 282 42.09 -0.37 25.47
C VAL A 282 40.71 -1.04 25.49
N SER A 283 39.72 -0.34 26.05
CA SER A 283 38.32 -0.77 26.05
C SER A 283 37.59 -0.06 24.91
N ALA A 284 36.99 -0.83 24.00
CA ALA A 284 36.11 -0.37 22.95
C ALA A 284 34.70 -0.94 23.17
N THR A 285 33.67 -0.21 22.76
CA THR A 285 32.29 -0.71 22.79
C THR A 285 31.89 -1.09 21.37
N GLU A 286 31.51 -2.35 21.17
CA GLU A 286 31.04 -2.88 19.90
C GLU A 286 29.53 -3.13 20.01
N TYR A 287 28.75 -2.76 19.00
CA TYR A 287 27.28 -2.90 19.02
C TYR A 287 26.85 -4.07 18.14
N ILE A 288 26.19 -5.06 18.74
CA ILE A 288 25.67 -6.22 18.00
C ILE A 288 24.16 -6.05 17.80
N PRO A 289 23.66 -6.08 16.55
CA PRO A 289 22.22 -6.05 16.27
C PRO A 289 21.55 -7.37 16.67
N VAL A 290 20.50 -7.31 17.49
CA VAL A 290 19.63 -8.45 17.80
C VAL A 290 18.18 -8.13 17.41
N GLY A 291 17.46 -9.12 16.90
CA GLY A 291 16.11 -8.95 16.36
C GLY A 291 15.93 -9.75 15.06
N ILE A 292 15.00 -9.31 14.22
CA ILE A 292 14.65 -9.95 12.95
C ILE A 292 15.25 -9.15 11.80
N VAL A 293 15.97 -9.83 10.91
CA VAL A 293 16.49 -9.29 9.65
C VAL A 293 15.85 -10.08 8.50
N LEU A 294 15.23 -9.37 7.56
CA LEU A 294 14.68 -9.94 6.32
C LEU A 294 15.41 -9.31 5.14
N ASN A 295 16.16 -10.13 4.39
CA ASN A 295 16.78 -9.78 3.13
C ASN A 295 15.95 -10.40 2.01
N LEU A 296 15.41 -9.57 1.14
CA LEU A 296 14.40 -9.94 0.14
C LEU A 296 14.86 -9.48 -1.24
N ARG A 297 14.81 -10.35 -2.23
CA ARG A 297 15.06 -9.97 -3.63
C ARG A 297 14.01 -10.61 -4.53
N PRO A 298 12.95 -9.88 -4.90
CA PRO A 298 11.92 -10.40 -5.79
C PRO A 298 12.38 -10.38 -7.25
N ARG A 299 11.81 -11.28 -8.03
CA ARG A 299 11.91 -11.38 -9.48
C ARG A 299 10.52 -11.66 -10.04
N VAL A 300 9.98 -10.75 -10.84
CA VAL A 300 8.65 -10.88 -11.44
C VAL A 300 8.74 -11.74 -12.70
N SER A 301 7.79 -12.66 -12.86
CA SER A 301 7.66 -13.47 -14.08
C SER A 301 7.13 -12.63 -15.25
N GLY A 302 7.48 -13.00 -16.50
CA GLY A 302 7.09 -12.25 -17.69
C GLY A 302 5.57 -12.12 -17.89
N ASP A 303 4.81 -13.10 -17.42
CA ASP A 303 3.33 -13.11 -17.41
C ASP A 303 2.71 -12.27 -16.28
N ARG A 304 3.53 -11.68 -15.40
CA ARG A 304 3.14 -10.87 -14.22
C ARG A 304 2.20 -11.57 -13.24
N ASN A 305 2.11 -12.90 -13.30
CA ASN A 305 1.22 -13.69 -12.45
C ASN A 305 1.95 -14.33 -11.25
N SER A 306 3.26 -14.57 -11.38
CA SER A 306 4.09 -15.12 -10.31
C SER A 306 5.31 -14.25 -10.00
N ILE A 307 5.75 -14.34 -8.74
CA ILE A 307 6.88 -13.60 -8.19
C ILE A 307 7.80 -14.63 -7.52
N THR A 308 9.04 -14.68 -7.97
CA THR A 308 10.10 -15.50 -7.36
C THR A 308 10.89 -14.64 -6.39
N ILE A 309 10.99 -15.02 -5.13
CA ILE A 309 11.66 -14.23 -4.10
C ILE A 309 12.80 -15.04 -3.52
N GLN A 310 14.01 -14.49 -3.58
CA GLN A 310 15.11 -14.94 -2.75
C GLN A 310 14.93 -14.31 -1.37
N VAL A 311 14.78 -15.14 -0.35
CA VAL A 311 14.57 -14.69 1.02
C VAL A 311 15.67 -15.23 1.93
N GLU A 312 16.25 -14.32 2.70
CA GLU A 312 17.06 -14.65 3.87
C GLU A 312 16.44 -14.01 5.11
N THR A 313 16.06 -14.86 6.06
CA THR A 313 15.50 -14.45 7.36
C THR A 313 16.49 -14.80 8.45
N ILE A 314 16.85 -13.85 9.30
CA ILE A 314 17.71 -14.04 10.47
C ILE A 314 16.94 -13.57 11.70
N ILE A 315 16.76 -14.43 12.69
CA ILE A 315 16.11 -14.11 13.96
C ILE A 315 17.12 -14.30 15.08
N SER A 316 17.43 -13.22 15.78
CA SER A 316 18.45 -13.18 16.81
C SER A 316 17.87 -12.66 18.12
N GLU A 317 18.17 -13.34 19.23
CA GLU A 317 17.76 -12.98 20.59
C GLU A 317 18.98 -12.97 21.51
N ALA A 318 18.99 -12.05 22.48
CA ALA A 318 19.99 -12.07 23.55
C ALA A 318 19.39 -12.71 24.81
N VAL A 319 20.13 -13.64 25.39
CA VAL A 319 19.77 -14.32 26.61
C VAL A 319 20.72 -13.87 27.71
N GLU A 320 20.16 -13.28 28.77
CA GLU A 320 20.91 -12.98 29.98
C GLU A 320 21.29 -14.28 30.69
N ARG A 321 22.58 -14.48 30.94
CA ARG A 321 23.05 -15.60 31.76
C ARG A 321 22.99 -15.19 33.23
N ILE A 322 22.07 -15.79 34.00
CA ILE A 322 22.14 -15.77 35.47
C ILE A 322 23.23 -16.76 35.89
N GLY A 323 24.48 -16.33 35.82
CA GLY A 323 25.60 -17.06 36.42
C GLY A 323 25.56 -16.87 37.92
N ILE A 324 25.43 -17.97 38.67
CA ILE A 324 25.74 -18.01 40.11
C ILE A 324 27.21 -17.56 40.22
N GLY A 325 27.44 -16.33 40.66
CA GLY A 325 28.77 -15.79 40.86
C GLY A 325 29.49 -16.66 41.89
N SER A 326 30.51 -17.41 41.46
CA SER A 326 31.54 -17.82 42.39
C SER A 326 32.27 -16.55 42.83
N VAL A 327 32.41 -16.43 44.15
CA VAL A 327 33.11 -15.35 44.82
C VAL A 327 34.51 -15.19 44.20
N GLY A 328 34.79 -14.04 43.55
CA GLY A 328 36.18 -13.59 43.36
C GLY A 328 36.65 -13.18 41.96
N SER A 329 35.80 -13.04 40.94
CA SER A 329 36.22 -12.43 39.67
C SER A 329 35.12 -11.59 39.03
N ASP A 330 35.44 -10.32 38.76
CA ASP A 330 34.65 -9.33 38.03
C ASP A 330 34.59 -9.70 36.53
N LEU A 331 34.13 -10.92 36.23
CA LEU A 331 34.01 -11.42 34.87
C LEU A 331 32.80 -10.73 34.24
N LEU A 332 33.08 -9.80 33.31
CA LEU A 332 32.12 -9.19 32.40
C LEU A 332 31.13 -10.27 31.89
N SER A 333 29.89 -10.23 32.36
CA SER A 333 28.85 -11.16 31.93
C SER A 333 28.44 -10.78 30.51
N ALA A 334 29.11 -11.37 29.51
CA ALA A 334 28.73 -11.19 28.12
C ALA A 334 27.40 -11.93 27.85
N PRO A 335 26.41 -11.27 27.21
CA PRO A 335 25.16 -11.93 26.85
C PRO A 335 25.40 -13.03 25.82
N VAL A 336 24.61 -14.11 25.90
CA VAL A 336 24.62 -15.16 24.87
C VAL A 336 23.64 -14.77 23.78
N PHE A 337 24.08 -14.80 22.52
CA PHE A 337 23.22 -14.53 21.37
C PHE A 337 22.79 -15.84 20.73
N ASN A 338 21.49 -16.09 20.66
CA ASN A 338 20.95 -17.17 19.84
C ASN A 338 20.53 -16.57 18.50
N SER A 339 21.01 -17.14 17.39
CA SER A 339 20.63 -16.71 16.03
C SER A 339 20.11 -17.89 15.22
N ARG A 340 19.04 -17.65 14.47
CA ARG A 340 18.35 -18.61 13.61
C ARG A 340 18.31 -18.03 12.21
N LYS A 341 18.75 -18.79 11.20
CA LYS A 341 18.85 -18.30 9.83
C LYS A 341 18.20 -19.26 8.86
N VAL A 342 17.35 -18.74 7.98
CA VAL A 342 16.71 -19.46 6.88
C VAL A 342 17.05 -18.74 5.58
N GLN A 343 17.51 -19.47 4.57
CA GLN A 343 17.74 -18.95 3.23
C GLN A 343 17.00 -19.84 2.23
N THR A 344 16.15 -19.26 1.40
CA THR A 344 15.35 -20.02 0.44
C THR A 344 15.01 -19.19 -0.81
N TYR A 345 14.57 -19.89 -1.86
CA TYR A 345 14.00 -19.30 -3.07
C TYR A 345 12.58 -19.85 -3.21
N VAL A 346 11.60 -18.95 -3.26
CA VAL A 346 10.19 -19.33 -3.35
C VAL A 346 9.56 -18.65 -4.55
N GLN A 347 8.86 -19.41 -5.39
CA GLN A 347 7.98 -18.86 -6.42
C GLN A 347 6.54 -18.93 -5.92
N VAL A 348 5.86 -17.80 -5.95
CA VAL A 348 4.50 -17.66 -5.42
C VAL A 348 3.65 -16.81 -6.37
N ALA A 349 2.35 -17.08 -6.43
CA ALA A 349 1.44 -16.25 -7.20
C ALA A 349 1.29 -14.85 -6.57
N ASN A 350 1.03 -13.84 -7.39
CA ASN A 350 0.79 -12.48 -6.92
C ASN A 350 -0.32 -12.45 -5.85
N ARG A 351 -0.12 -11.70 -4.76
CA ARG A 351 -1.04 -11.56 -3.60
C ARG A 351 -1.27 -12.84 -2.79
N THR A 352 -0.47 -13.88 -2.98
CA THR A 352 -0.59 -15.12 -2.21
C THR A 352 0.41 -15.12 -1.05
N PRO A 353 -0.05 -15.23 0.22
CA PRO A 353 0.85 -15.37 1.36
C PRO A 353 1.55 -16.74 1.33
N PHE A 354 2.80 -16.80 1.77
CA PHE A 354 3.54 -18.04 1.95
C PHE A 354 4.40 -18.01 3.21
N ILE A 355 4.64 -19.19 3.79
CA ILE A 355 5.42 -19.36 5.01
C ILE A 355 6.85 -19.74 4.63
N ILE A 356 7.85 -19.01 5.16
CA ILE A 356 9.27 -19.29 4.90
C ILE A 356 9.81 -20.39 5.83
N GLY A 357 9.30 -20.46 7.06
CA GLY A 357 9.66 -21.50 8.01
C GLY A 357 9.04 -21.29 9.40
N GLY A 358 8.77 -22.39 10.09
CA GLY A 358 8.47 -22.45 11.53
C GLY A 358 9.76 -22.76 12.29
N LEU A 359 10.27 -21.78 13.03
CA LEU A 359 11.51 -21.92 13.79
C LEU A 359 11.18 -22.42 15.20
N ILE A 360 11.23 -23.73 15.40
CA ILE A 360 10.87 -24.39 16.66
C ILE A 360 12.01 -24.24 17.68
N SER A 361 11.71 -23.66 18.85
CA SER A 361 12.60 -23.63 20.01
C SER A 361 12.01 -24.49 21.12
N LYS A 362 12.76 -25.49 21.61
CA LYS A 362 12.37 -26.30 22.75
C LYS A 362 13.41 -26.15 23.86
N LYS A 363 12.99 -25.58 24.99
CA LYS A 363 13.81 -25.46 26.19
C LYS A 363 13.22 -26.34 27.28
N LYS A 364 13.98 -27.37 27.67
CA LYS A 364 13.64 -28.25 28.79
C LYS A 364 14.55 -27.93 29.97
N SER A 365 13.97 -27.50 31.09
CA SER A 365 14.67 -27.30 32.35
C SER A 365 14.19 -28.34 33.37
N ASP A 366 15.11 -29.18 33.85
CA ASP A 366 14.86 -30.15 34.92
C ASP A 366 15.65 -29.69 36.15
N GLN A 367 14.95 -29.16 37.15
CA GLN A 367 15.54 -28.80 38.45
C GLN A 367 15.13 -29.85 39.48
N ARG A 368 16.14 -30.52 40.06
CA ARG A 368 15.97 -31.48 41.15
C ARG A 368 16.74 -31.00 42.37
N GLY A 369 16.08 -30.98 43.52
CA GLY A 369 16.72 -30.67 44.80
C GLY A 369 16.06 -31.44 45.93
N GLY A 370 16.79 -31.70 47.00
CA GLY A 370 16.26 -32.45 48.14
C GLY A 370 17.27 -32.52 49.28
N VAL A 371 16.78 -32.93 50.44
CA VAL A 371 17.63 -33.13 51.62
C VAL A 371 18.49 -34.39 51.42
N PRO A 372 19.84 -34.29 51.49
CA PRO A 372 20.70 -35.47 51.40
C PRO A 372 20.30 -36.54 52.43
N ILE A 373 20.38 -37.83 52.07
CA ILE A 373 19.95 -39.01 52.86
C ILE A 373 18.42 -39.19 52.92
N LEU A 374 17.67 -38.17 53.31
CA LEU A 374 16.20 -38.26 53.46
C LEU A 374 15.48 -38.31 52.10
N GLY A 375 16.01 -37.62 51.09
CA GLY A 375 15.45 -37.61 49.72
C GLY A 375 15.67 -38.91 48.93
N SER A 376 16.57 -39.79 49.37
CA SER A 376 16.88 -41.06 48.69
C SER A 376 16.15 -42.30 49.26
N LEU A 377 15.32 -42.13 50.29
CA LEU A 377 14.61 -43.24 50.93
C LEU A 377 13.45 -43.75 50.04
N PRO A 378 13.38 -45.05 49.74
CA PRO A 378 12.21 -45.64 49.09
C PRO A 378 10.98 -45.46 50.01
N LEU A 379 9.83 -45.12 49.43
CA LEU A 379 8.55 -44.73 50.07
C LEU A 379 8.40 -43.29 50.58
N ILE A 380 9.37 -42.69 51.30
CA ILE A 380 9.19 -41.35 51.90
C ILE A 380 10.04 -40.23 51.27
N GLY A 381 10.96 -40.56 50.35
CA GLY A 381 11.87 -39.59 49.72
C GLY A 381 11.19 -38.47 48.92
N ASN A 382 9.96 -38.68 48.42
CA ASN A 382 9.21 -37.66 47.67
C ASN A 382 8.69 -36.52 48.54
N LEU A 383 8.63 -36.66 49.88
CA LEU A 383 8.29 -35.56 50.80
C LEU A 383 9.47 -34.64 51.11
N PHE A 384 10.70 -35.13 50.87
CA PHE A 384 11.97 -34.44 51.19
C PHE A 384 12.78 -34.10 49.92
N SER A 385 12.18 -34.25 48.74
CA SER A 385 12.72 -33.85 47.45
C SER A 385 11.68 -33.02 46.70
N PHE A 386 12.15 -32.13 45.83
CA PHE A 386 11.33 -31.41 44.87
C PHE A 386 11.88 -31.63 43.47
N GLN A 387 10.96 -31.75 42.52
CA GLN A 387 11.26 -31.79 41.10
C GLN A 387 10.43 -30.70 40.43
N ARG A 388 11.12 -29.77 39.74
CA ARG A 388 10.47 -28.76 38.92
C ARG A 388 10.91 -28.97 37.48
N GLN A 389 9.97 -29.46 36.66
CA GLN A 389 10.13 -29.54 35.22
C GLN A 389 9.48 -28.30 34.60
N THR A 390 10.25 -27.55 33.82
CA THR A 390 9.74 -26.44 33.00
C THR A 390 10.06 -26.77 31.55
N ASP A 391 9.03 -27.04 30.75
CA ASP A 391 9.14 -27.17 29.31
C ASP A 391 8.61 -25.87 28.69
N GLU A 392 9.46 -25.14 27.99
CA GLU A 392 9.13 -23.89 27.31
C GLU A 392 9.35 -24.12 25.81
N ARG A 393 8.27 -24.07 25.03
CA ARG A 393 8.31 -24.20 23.58
C ARG A 393 7.81 -22.93 22.92
N ARG A 394 8.66 -22.30 22.11
CA ARG A 394 8.31 -21.08 21.37
C ARG A 394 8.54 -21.32 19.89
N GLU A 395 7.54 -21.00 19.09
CA GLU A 395 7.61 -21.11 17.65
C GLU A 395 7.43 -19.73 17.01
N VAL A 396 8.40 -19.35 16.17
CA VAL A 396 8.30 -18.12 15.38
C VAL A 396 7.98 -18.47 13.94
N ILE A 397 6.86 -17.92 13.45
CA ILE A 397 6.38 -18.09 12.08
C ILE A 397 6.56 -16.76 11.35
N VAL A 398 7.21 -16.82 10.18
CA VAL A 398 7.35 -15.67 9.28
C VAL A 398 6.58 -15.94 7.99
N VAL A 399 5.52 -15.17 7.78
CA VAL A 399 4.68 -15.19 6.58
C VAL A 399 5.06 -14.00 5.72
N LEU A 400 5.28 -14.22 4.42
CA LEU A 400 5.44 -13.15 3.44
C LEU A 400 4.28 -13.12 2.45
N THR A 401 3.86 -11.93 2.08
CA THR A 401 2.85 -11.68 1.06
C THR A 401 3.40 -10.68 0.05
N PRO A 402 3.78 -11.12 -1.16
CA PRO A 402 4.18 -10.22 -2.22
C PRO A 402 2.97 -9.75 -3.03
N ASN A 403 2.99 -8.48 -3.42
CA ASN A 403 1.97 -7.89 -4.29
C ASN A 403 2.64 -7.00 -5.35
N LEU A 404 2.25 -7.20 -6.60
CA LEU A 404 2.70 -6.41 -7.73
C LEU A 404 1.98 -5.06 -7.74
N VAL A 405 2.75 -3.97 -7.80
CA VAL A 405 2.23 -2.60 -7.88
C VAL A 405 2.39 -2.12 -9.31
N ASP A 406 1.25 -1.83 -9.95
CA ASP A 406 1.24 -1.28 -11.30
C ASP A 406 1.30 0.25 -11.23
N VAL A 407 2.40 0.81 -11.71
CA VAL A 407 2.66 2.26 -11.72
C VAL A 407 1.75 3.00 -12.71
N THR A 408 1.12 2.30 -13.66
CA THR A 408 0.18 2.90 -14.62
C THR A 408 -1.14 3.33 -13.98
N GLN A 409 -1.50 2.73 -12.84
CA GLN A 409 -2.62 3.20 -12.02
C GLN A 409 -2.09 4.23 -11.03
N ARG A 410 -2.45 5.50 -11.18
CA ARG A 410 -2.09 6.63 -10.29
C ARG A 410 -2.63 6.49 -8.84
N ASN A 411 -3.09 5.31 -8.45
CA ASN A 411 -3.64 5.00 -7.14
C ASN A 411 -2.54 4.42 -6.23
N PHE A 412 -1.72 5.30 -5.67
CA PHE A 412 -0.66 4.98 -4.70
C PHE A 412 -1.19 4.39 -3.37
N THR A 413 -2.52 4.35 -3.19
CA THR A 413 -3.23 3.88 -1.98
C THR A 413 -2.92 2.42 -1.60
N ARG A 414 -2.40 1.58 -2.51
CA ARG A 414 -2.14 0.15 -2.26
C ARG A 414 -0.80 -0.16 -1.57
N VAL A 415 0.09 0.83 -1.44
CA VAL A 415 1.46 0.66 -0.91
C VAL A 415 1.52 0.84 0.62
N ILE A 416 0.41 1.24 1.24
CA ILE A 416 0.36 1.63 2.65
C ILE A 416 -0.27 0.49 3.48
N PRO A 417 0.35 0.08 4.61
CA PRO A 417 -0.21 -0.95 5.49
C PRO A 417 -1.67 -0.65 5.85
N LYS A 418 -2.56 -1.64 5.68
CA LYS A 418 -4.01 -1.48 5.85
C LYS A 418 -4.45 -1.16 7.28
N ASP A 419 -3.63 -1.52 8.27
CA ASP A 419 -3.98 -1.46 9.69
C ASP A 419 -3.15 -0.45 10.50
N SER A 420 -2.37 0.42 9.85
CA SER A 420 -1.56 1.39 10.58
C SER A 420 -2.37 2.67 10.85
N GLU A 421 -2.68 2.90 12.13
CA GLU A 421 -3.40 4.09 12.58
C GLU A 421 -2.71 5.40 12.16
N ILE A 422 -1.37 5.36 11.99
CA ILE A 422 -0.52 6.48 11.60
C ILE A 422 -0.88 7.02 10.21
N PHE A 423 -1.42 6.19 9.30
CA PHE A 423 -1.87 6.63 7.97
C PHE A 423 -3.37 6.92 7.89
N SER A 424 -4.11 6.64 8.96
CA SER A 424 -5.56 6.79 9.03
C SER A 424 -6.01 8.10 9.71
N SER A 425 -5.08 8.90 10.23
CA SER A 425 -5.37 10.20 10.80
C SER A 425 -5.41 11.28 9.73
N LEU A 426 -6.53 11.99 9.66
CA LEU A 426 -6.61 13.26 8.94
C LEU A 426 -5.58 14.22 9.56
N GLY A 427 -4.70 14.79 8.74
CA GLY A 427 -3.59 15.66 9.19
C GLY A 427 -2.19 15.17 8.84
N ASN A 428 -2.04 14.05 8.12
CA ASN A 428 -0.75 13.68 7.55
C ASN A 428 -0.33 14.65 6.45
N MET A 429 0.91 15.15 6.53
CA MET A 429 1.49 16.05 5.51
C MET A 429 1.54 15.43 4.11
N LEU A 430 1.46 14.11 4.00
CA LEU A 430 1.52 13.35 2.74
C LEU A 430 0.15 13.12 2.08
N PHE A 431 -0.95 13.15 2.84
CA PHE A 431 -2.32 12.90 2.36
C PHE A 431 -3.28 13.89 3.03
N GLN A 432 -3.29 15.12 2.52
CA GLN A 432 -4.14 16.17 3.06
C GLN A 432 -5.61 15.86 2.71
N ASN A 433 -6.43 15.69 3.74
CA ASN A 433 -7.88 15.50 3.62
C ASN A 433 -8.32 14.23 2.87
N SER A 434 -7.65 13.10 3.07
CA SER A 434 -8.21 11.81 2.70
C SER A 434 -8.27 10.85 3.89
N TYR A 435 -9.32 10.04 3.92
CA TYR A 435 -9.53 9.02 4.94
C TYR A 435 -9.63 7.66 4.25
N ARG A 436 -8.93 6.68 4.79
CA ARG A 436 -8.97 5.31 4.28
C ARG A 436 -9.98 4.48 5.05
N VAL A 437 -10.96 3.91 4.34
CA VAL A 437 -11.97 3.02 4.92
C VAL A 437 -11.29 1.82 5.58
N LEU A 438 -11.61 1.57 6.84
CA LEU A 438 -11.09 0.44 7.60
C LEU A 438 -12.13 -0.69 7.67
N ASN A 439 -11.72 -1.88 8.10
CA ASN A 439 -12.63 -3.01 8.30
C ASN A 439 -13.80 -2.66 9.25
N ARG A 440 -13.54 -1.84 10.28
CA ARG A 440 -14.55 -1.37 11.24
C ARG A 440 -15.57 -0.38 10.67
N ASP A 441 -15.30 0.20 9.50
CA ASP A 441 -16.15 1.21 8.88
C ASP A 441 -17.18 0.58 7.92
N VAL A 442 -17.04 -0.71 7.61
CA VAL A 442 -17.90 -1.46 6.68
C VAL A 442 -18.79 -2.42 7.46
N TYR A 443 -20.09 -2.39 7.19
CA TYR A 443 -21.06 -3.28 7.81
C TYR A 443 -21.10 -4.65 7.10
N ASP A 444 -21.51 -5.68 7.84
CA ASP A 444 -21.78 -7.02 7.28
C ASP A 444 -23.23 -7.11 6.78
N PHE A 445 -23.39 -7.23 5.47
CA PHE A 445 -24.69 -7.36 4.80
C PHE A 445 -24.95 -8.76 4.25
N GLY A 446 -24.18 -9.78 4.68
CA GLY A 446 -24.34 -11.16 4.21
C GLY A 446 -25.77 -11.69 4.34
N PHE A 447 -26.52 -11.23 5.35
CA PHE A 447 -27.90 -11.66 5.57
C PHE A 447 -28.86 -11.30 4.42
N ILE A 448 -28.59 -10.23 3.65
CA ILE A 448 -29.44 -9.79 2.55
C ILE A 448 -29.40 -10.82 1.42
N TYR A 449 -28.19 -11.30 1.09
CA TYR A 449 -27.99 -12.29 0.04
C TYR A 449 -28.51 -13.68 0.42
N THR A 450 -28.73 -13.94 1.71
CA THR A 450 -29.38 -15.18 2.20
C THR A 450 -30.90 -15.06 2.30
N ASN A 451 -31.48 -13.88 2.07
CA ASN A 451 -32.92 -13.66 2.21
C ASN A 451 -33.69 -14.38 1.09
N PRO A 452 -34.78 -15.13 1.41
CA PRO A 452 -35.61 -15.80 0.42
C PRO A 452 -36.05 -14.90 -0.75
N VAL A 453 -36.44 -13.66 -0.44
CA VAL A 453 -36.93 -12.67 -1.43
C VAL A 453 -35.86 -12.36 -2.47
N TYR A 454 -34.60 -12.23 -2.05
CA TYR A 454 -33.49 -11.98 -2.96
C TYR A 454 -33.17 -13.23 -3.79
N THR A 455 -33.11 -14.40 -3.15
CA THR A 455 -32.77 -15.66 -3.83
C THR A 455 -33.81 -16.10 -4.86
N GLU A 456 -35.10 -15.86 -4.58
CA GLU A 456 -36.21 -16.13 -5.50
C GLU A 456 -36.11 -15.24 -6.74
N MET A 457 -35.87 -13.94 -6.54
CA MET A 457 -35.71 -12.99 -7.64
C MET A 457 -34.52 -13.32 -8.55
N VAL A 458 -33.38 -13.69 -7.96
CA VAL A 458 -32.21 -14.14 -8.75
C VAL A 458 -32.56 -15.36 -9.59
N ALA A 459 -33.32 -16.31 -9.05
CA ALA A 459 -33.76 -17.48 -9.78
C ALA A 459 -34.69 -17.12 -10.95
N ASP A 460 -35.63 -16.20 -10.73
CA ASP A 460 -36.57 -15.72 -11.76
C ASP A 460 -35.86 -14.98 -12.89
N ILE A 461 -34.93 -14.08 -12.56
CA ILE A 461 -34.10 -13.36 -13.54
C ILE A 461 -33.25 -14.35 -14.35
N THR A 462 -32.61 -15.32 -13.68
CA THR A 462 -31.80 -16.34 -14.36
C THR A 462 -32.65 -17.15 -15.35
N ALA A 463 -33.84 -17.58 -14.92
CA ALA A 463 -34.77 -18.33 -15.76
C ALA A 463 -35.30 -17.51 -16.94
N LEU A 464 -35.40 -16.19 -16.81
CA LEU A 464 -35.79 -15.27 -17.88
C LEU A 464 -34.64 -15.04 -18.88
N GLN A 465 -33.42 -14.79 -18.39
CA GLN A 465 -32.24 -14.58 -19.22
C GLN A 465 -31.88 -15.82 -20.07
N ASP A 466 -32.12 -17.03 -19.54
CA ASP A 466 -31.96 -18.28 -20.30
C ASP A 466 -32.96 -18.42 -21.46
N LYS A 467 -34.12 -17.74 -21.37
CA LYS A 467 -35.21 -17.82 -22.37
C LYS A 467 -35.22 -16.67 -23.37
N SER A 468 -34.69 -15.50 -23.00
CA SER A 468 -34.72 -14.28 -23.81
C SER A 468 -33.36 -13.59 -23.88
N MET A 469 -32.84 -13.46 -25.11
CA MET A 469 -31.59 -12.72 -25.38
C MET A 469 -31.74 -11.21 -25.12
N GLU A 470 -32.98 -10.69 -25.15
CA GLU A 470 -33.30 -9.30 -24.84
C GLU A 470 -33.23 -9.05 -23.33
N ALA A 471 -33.79 -9.95 -22.51
CA ALA A 471 -33.67 -9.89 -21.06
C ALA A 471 -32.22 -10.13 -20.58
N ALA A 472 -31.43 -10.94 -21.30
CA ALA A 472 -30.00 -11.10 -21.03
C ALA A 472 -29.18 -9.82 -21.30
N SER A 473 -29.71 -8.90 -22.12
CA SER A 473 -29.06 -7.62 -22.44
C SER A 473 -29.62 -6.44 -21.63
N ASP A 474 -30.64 -6.68 -20.79
CA ASP A 474 -31.27 -5.65 -19.98
C ASP A 474 -30.30 -5.13 -18.88
N PRO A 475 -30.01 -3.82 -18.84
CA PRO A 475 -29.03 -3.26 -17.92
C PRO A 475 -29.47 -3.30 -16.45
N ASP A 476 -30.77 -3.23 -16.15
CA ASP A 476 -31.27 -3.22 -14.78
C ASP A 476 -31.26 -4.64 -14.20
N LEU A 477 -31.64 -5.64 -15.00
CA LEU A 477 -31.54 -7.06 -14.62
C LEU A 477 -30.07 -7.48 -14.43
N ASN A 478 -29.19 -7.08 -15.34
CA ASN A 478 -27.75 -7.39 -15.24
C ASN A 478 -27.11 -6.73 -14.01
N ARG A 479 -27.46 -5.49 -13.70
CA ARG A 479 -26.97 -4.78 -12.51
C ARG A 479 -27.35 -5.51 -11.22
N PHE A 480 -28.57 -6.06 -11.14
CA PHE A 480 -29.00 -6.87 -10.00
C PHE A 480 -28.22 -8.18 -9.91
N MET A 481 -27.98 -8.86 -11.04
CA MET A 481 -27.17 -10.09 -11.10
C MET A 481 -25.70 -9.88 -10.73
N GLU A 482 -25.16 -8.68 -10.94
CA GLU A 482 -23.83 -8.26 -10.47
C GLU A 482 -23.77 -8.00 -8.94
N GLY A 483 -24.89 -8.15 -8.22
CA GLY A 483 -24.98 -8.02 -6.77
C GLY A 483 -25.29 -6.62 -6.25
N SER A 484 -25.75 -5.70 -7.13
CA SER A 484 -26.29 -4.40 -6.75
C SER A 484 -27.65 -4.58 -6.08
N LEU A 485 -27.82 -3.98 -4.90
CA LEU A 485 -29.07 -4.08 -4.15
C LEU A 485 -29.91 -2.80 -4.35
N PRO A 486 -31.21 -2.90 -4.62
CA PRO A 486 -32.07 -1.73 -4.63
C PRO A 486 -32.04 -1.03 -3.26
N GLY A 487 -31.84 0.28 -3.26
CA GLY A 487 -31.70 1.07 -2.02
C GLY A 487 -30.31 1.02 -1.36
N GLU A 488 -29.31 0.35 -1.94
CA GLU A 488 -27.97 0.21 -1.34
C GLU A 488 -27.27 1.53 -1.02
N GLY A 489 -27.56 2.59 -1.77
CA GLY A 489 -27.04 3.93 -1.51
C GLY A 489 -27.37 4.46 -0.11
N ILE A 490 -28.50 4.02 0.49
CA ILE A 490 -28.89 4.39 1.86
C ILE A 490 -27.93 3.77 2.88
N LEU A 491 -27.55 2.51 2.67
CA LEU A 491 -26.59 1.80 3.52
C LEU A 491 -25.20 2.42 3.41
N VAL A 492 -24.76 2.74 2.18
CA VAL A 492 -23.48 3.43 1.95
C VAL A 492 -23.46 4.80 2.62
N ARG A 493 -24.54 5.59 2.48
CA ARG A 493 -24.68 6.88 3.20
C ARG A 493 -24.63 6.72 4.71
N ARG A 494 -25.22 5.65 5.26
CA ARG A 494 -25.16 5.35 6.70
C ARG A 494 -23.74 5.01 7.16
N MET A 495 -23.02 4.16 6.43
CA MET A 495 -21.63 3.83 6.74
C MET A 495 -20.70 5.05 6.65
N LEU A 496 -20.87 5.88 5.61
CA LEU A 496 -20.16 7.16 5.48
C LEU A 496 -20.50 8.13 6.60
N TYR A 497 -21.76 8.20 7.02
CA TYR A 497 -22.19 9.02 8.15
C TYR A 497 -21.50 8.61 9.45
N ASP A 498 -21.48 7.31 9.78
CA ASP A 498 -20.81 6.79 10.99
C ASP A 498 -19.32 7.12 10.98
N LEU A 499 -18.70 7.11 9.79
CA LEU A 499 -17.33 7.50 9.60
C LEU A 499 -17.17 9.02 9.87
N VAL A 500 -18.02 9.87 9.30
CA VAL A 500 -18.02 11.33 9.58
C VAL A 500 -18.22 11.63 11.07
N GLU A 501 -19.15 10.93 11.73
CA GLU A 501 -19.42 11.04 13.16
C GLU A 501 -18.15 10.71 13.98
N ARG A 502 -17.46 9.63 13.61
CA ARG A 502 -16.22 9.18 14.30
C ARG A 502 -15.08 10.18 14.18
N VAL A 503 -14.98 10.89 13.05
CA VAL A 503 -13.90 11.86 12.83
C VAL A 503 -14.26 13.28 13.30
N ASP A 504 -15.47 13.49 13.83
CA ASP A 504 -15.89 14.74 14.48
C ASP A 504 -15.83 15.99 13.55
N TYR A 505 -16.01 15.83 12.24
CA TYR A 505 -15.87 16.91 11.25
C TYR A 505 -16.96 18.00 11.32
N TYR A 506 -18.06 17.73 12.02
CA TYR A 506 -19.14 18.70 12.22
C TYR A 506 -18.66 20.00 12.89
N LYS A 507 -17.56 19.95 13.66
CA LYS A 507 -16.98 21.09 14.39
C LYS A 507 -16.52 22.21 13.46
N TYR A 508 -16.18 21.87 12.21
CA TYR A 508 -15.71 22.83 11.22
C TYR A 508 -16.87 23.54 10.48
N ILE A 509 -18.12 23.12 10.69
CA ILE A 509 -19.27 23.85 10.16
C ILE A 509 -19.64 24.99 11.11
N ARG A 510 -19.54 26.23 10.62
CA ARG A 510 -19.97 27.41 11.37
C ARG A 510 -21.48 27.59 11.25
N PRO A 511 -22.27 27.61 12.35
CA PRO A 511 -23.72 27.78 12.30
C PRO A 511 -24.18 29.03 11.54
N GLY A 512 -23.39 30.11 11.60
CA GLY A 512 -23.67 31.38 10.92
C GLY A 512 -23.55 31.34 9.39
N ASN A 513 -22.89 30.31 8.85
CA ASN A 513 -22.71 30.10 7.41
C ASN A 513 -23.75 29.14 6.83
N VAL A 514 -24.63 28.58 7.66
CA VAL A 514 -25.71 27.70 7.20
C VAL A 514 -26.92 28.55 6.81
N ILE A 515 -27.40 28.39 5.57
CA ILE A 515 -28.51 29.16 5.00
C ILE A 515 -29.57 28.26 4.39
N TYR A 516 -30.80 28.76 4.28
CA TYR A 516 -31.89 28.12 3.54
C TYR A 516 -32.83 29.19 2.97
N PHE A 517 -33.65 28.80 1.99
CA PHE A 517 -34.60 29.70 1.32
C PHE A 517 -36.00 29.50 1.89
N VAL A 518 -36.78 30.57 2.01
CA VAL A 518 -38.19 30.57 2.42
C VAL A 518 -39.00 31.32 1.36
N SER A 519 -40.26 30.95 1.14
CA SER A 519 -41.12 31.69 0.22
C SER A 519 -41.48 33.06 0.80
N ASP A 520 -41.25 34.12 0.02
CA ASP A 520 -41.65 35.50 0.35
C ASP A 520 -42.25 36.17 -0.90
N PRO A 521 -43.58 36.39 -0.93
CA PRO A 521 -44.26 37.05 -2.05
C PRO A 521 -43.79 38.50 -2.31
N SER A 522 -43.03 39.09 -1.39
CA SER A 522 -42.51 40.46 -1.48
C SER A 522 -41.19 40.55 -2.25
N ASP A 523 -40.49 39.43 -2.45
CA ASP A 523 -39.23 39.36 -3.19
C ASP A 523 -39.50 39.11 -4.69
N PRO A 524 -38.83 39.80 -5.64
CA PRO A 524 -38.97 39.55 -7.07
C PRO A 524 -38.70 38.10 -7.50
N SER A 525 -37.93 37.35 -6.70
CA SER A 525 -37.64 35.93 -6.90
C SER A 525 -38.58 34.99 -6.14
N ASN A 526 -39.57 35.52 -5.40
CA ASN A 526 -40.45 34.81 -4.47
C ASN A 526 -39.69 33.97 -3.40
N THR A 527 -38.40 34.26 -3.18
CA THR A 527 -37.54 33.53 -2.25
C THR A 527 -36.73 34.47 -1.37
N LEU A 528 -36.77 34.28 -0.06
CA LEU A 528 -36.00 35.00 0.94
C LEU A 528 -34.91 34.09 1.54
N LEU A 529 -33.67 34.57 1.58
CA LEU A 529 -32.55 33.89 2.22
C LEU A 529 -32.58 34.10 3.74
N ARG A 530 -32.56 33.01 4.51
CA ARG A 530 -32.45 33.03 5.97
C ARG A 530 -31.20 32.28 6.45
N ARG A 531 -30.64 32.75 7.56
CA ARG A 531 -29.55 32.07 8.27
C ARG A 531 -30.13 31.12 9.31
N PHE A 532 -29.70 29.86 9.27
CA PHE A 532 -30.18 28.82 10.16
C PHE A 532 -29.91 29.12 11.65
N SER A 533 -28.73 29.63 11.99
CA SER A 533 -28.39 29.95 13.39
C SER A 533 -29.41 30.88 14.05
N ARG A 534 -29.86 31.91 13.34
CA ARG A 534 -30.84 32.86 13.86
C ARG A 534 -32.18 32.19 14.12
N THR A 535 -32.68 31.41 13.17
CA THR A 535 -33.95 30.70 13.29
C THR A 535 -33.92 29.69 14.44
N TYR A 536 -32.82 28.93 14.55
CA TYR A 536 -32.67 27.91 15.59
C TYR A 536 -32.51 28.53 16.98
N GLU A 537 -31.74 29.61 17.13
CA GLU A 537 -31.64 30.36 18.39
C GLU A 537 -32.98 30.97 18.82
N GLU A 538 -33.75 31.54 17.89
CA GLU A 538 -35.09 32.07 18.16
C GLU A 538 -36.04 30.96 18.63
N PHE A 539 -36.00 29.79 17.99
CA PHE A 539 -36.75 28.61 18.42
C PHE A 539 -36.34 28.13 19.83
N LEU A 540 -35.04 28.01 20.11
CA LEU A 540 -34.54 27.58 21.43
C LEU A 540 -34.97 28.53 22.55
N ARG A 541 -34.97 29.85 22.28
CA ARG A 541 -35.40 30.87 23.24
C ARG A 541 -36.91 30.85 23.50
N ARG A 542 -37.71 30.60 22.45
CA ARG A 542 -39.18 30.68 22.53
C ARG A 542 -39.82 29.37 23.02
N ASP A 543 -39.39 28.24 22.47
CA ASP A 543 -40.11 26.97 22.51
C ASP A 543 -39.23 25.76 22.89
N GLY A 544 -37.90 25.84 22.77
CA GLY A 544 -36.98 24.71 22.99
C GLY A 544 -37.04 24.06 24.39
N LYS A 545 -37.42 24.80 25.44
CA LYS A 545 -37.58 24.25 26.81
C LYS A 545 -38.92 23.57 27.06
N ARG A 546 -39.83 23.54 26.07
CA ARG A 546 -41.23 23.10 26.23
C ARG A 546 -41.54 21.74 25.59
N GLY A 547 -40.53 20.96 25.20
CA GLY A 547 -40.75 19.65 24.54
C GLY A 547 -41.27 19.79 23.11
N LYS A 548 -41.03 20.93 22.48
CA LYS A 548 -41.37 21.21 21.08
C LYS A 548 -40.17 20.95 20.18
N GLY A 549 -40.41 20.69 18.90
CA GLY A 549 -39.40 20.57 17.85
C GLY A 549 -39.63 21.56 16.71
N LEU A 550 -38.54 22.01 16.11
CA LEU A 550 -38.53 22.79 14.86
C LEU A 550 -38.55 21.82 13.68
N VAL A 551 -39.52 21.98 12.79
CA VAL A 551 -39.63 21.26 11.52
C VAL A 551 -39.29 22.21 10.39
N LEU A 552 -38.36 21.79 9.54
CA LEU A 552 -38.06 22.43 8.25
C LEU A 552 -38.47 21.46 7.15
N SER A 553 -39.59 21.74 6.46
CA SER A 553 -40.08 20.93 5.34
C SER A 553 -39.70 21.57 4.02
N PHE A 554 -39.03 20.83 3.16
CA PHE A 554 -38.55 21.33 1.87
C PHE A 554 -39.51 20.91 0.77
N ARG A 555 -39.81 21.82 -0.16
CA ARG A 555 -40.60 21.51 -1.35
C ARG A 555 -39.82 21.88 -2.59
N PRO A 556 -39.84 21.05 -3.65
CA PRO A 556 -39.47 21.51 -4.98
C PRO A 556 -40.44 22.65 -5.34
N ASP A 557 -39.90 23.79 -5.76
CA ASP A 557 -40.70 24.98 -5.97
C ASP A 557 -41.58 24.84 -7.22
N GLU A 558 -42.89 24.68 -6.99
CA GLU A 558 -43.95 24.69 -8.01
C GLU A 558 -44.36 26.14 -8.32
N LEU A 559 -43.43 26.96 -8.83
CA LEU A 559 -43.84 28.25 -9.37
C LEU A 559 -44.54 28.04 -10.71
N GLN A 560 -45.82 28.37 -10.67
CA GLN A 560 -46.78 28.36 -11.77
C GLN A 560 -46.26 29.14 -12.98
N THR A 561 -46.75 28.68 -14.12
CA THR A 561 -46.69 29.15 -15.51
C THR A 561 -47.09 30.62 -15.75
N ASP A 562 -46.79 31.56 -14.86
CA ASP A 562 -47.06 32.99 -15.09
C ASP A 562 -45.84 33.67 -15.73
N GLY A 563 -45.47 33.18 -16.92
CA GLY A 563 -44.68 33.89 -17.94
C GLY A 563 -43.25 34.39 -17.61
N GLY A 564 -42.77 34.29 -16.37
CA GLY A 564 -41.44 34.74 -15.95
C GLY A 564 -40.46 33.58 -15.81
N ALA A 565 -39.39 33.57 -16.62
CA ALA A 565 -38.29 32.62 -16.50
C ALA A 565 -37.42 32.97 -15.28
N HIS A 566 -37.81 32.52 -14.09
CA HIS A 566 -37.02 32.64 -12.88
C HIS A 566 -36.34 31.30 -12.53
N LEU A 567 -35.14 31.38 -11.96
CA LEU A 567 -34.41 30.20 -11.46
C LEU A 567 -35.14 29.65 -10.22
N SER A 568 -35.77 28.48 -10.36
CA SER A 568 -36.43 27.75 -9.26
C SER A 568 -35.42 27.37 -8.17
N ARG A 569 -35.79 27.56 -6.89
CA ARG A 569 -34.97 27.17 -5.73
C ARG A 569 -35.85 26.41 -4.73
N PRO A 570 -35.35 25.34 -4.10
CA PRO A 570 -36.10 24.64 -3.07
C PRO A 570 -36.35 25.58 -1.87
N VAL A 571 -37.62 25.71 -1.47
CA VAL A 571 -38.04 26.55 -0.33
C VAL A 571 -38.40 25.68 0.87
N ALA A 572 -38.07 26.17 2.06
CA ALA A 572 -38.38 25.56 3.34
C ALA A 572 -39.62 26.19 3.97
N GLY A 573 -40.52 25.35 4.46
CA GLY A 573 -41.57 25.71 5.41
C GLY A 573 -41.07 25.51 6.84
N GLU A 574 -41.28 26.52 7.69
CA GLU A 574 -40.93 26.48 9.11
C GLU A 574 -42.18 26.21 9.96
N VAL A 575 -42.19 25.09 10.70
CA VAL A 575 -43.30 24.75 11.60
C VAL A 575 -42.76 24.28 12.93
N THR A 576 -43.34 24.74 14.04
CA THR A 576 -43.05 24.20 15.38
C THR A 576 -44.11 23.20 15.77
N ILE A 577 -43.69 21.99 16.14
CA ILE A 577 -44.58 20.90 16.57
C ILE A 577 -44.30 20.52 18.03
N ASP A 578 -45.31 19.96 18.71
CA ASP A 578 -45.10 19.31 20.01
C ASP A 578 -44.61 17.87 19.77
N ILE A 579 -43.55 17.47 20.46
CA ILE A 579 -42.98 16.12 20.38
C ILE A 579 -43.54 15.23 21.52
N GLY A 580 -44.03 15.83 22.60
CA GLY A 580 -44.50 15.11 23.78
C GLY A 580 -43.37 14.44 24.57
N LYS A 581 -43.57 14.26 25.89
CA LYS A 581 -42.64 13.48 26.72
C LYS A 581 -42.88 11.98 26.48
N GLY A 582 -41.99 11.32 25.73
CA GLY A 582 -41.98 9.86 25.58
C GLY A 582 -42.62 9.29 24.31
N GLU A 583 -42.98 10.09 23.31
CA GLU A 583 -43.21 9.56 21.96
C GLU A 583 -41.88 9.28 21.24
N ASP A 584 -41.83 8.21 20.45
CA ASP A 584 -40.69 7.89 19.59
C ASP A 584 -40.45 9.04 18.59
N TYR A 585 -39.41 9.84 18.80
CA TYR A 585 -38.91 10.84 17.84
C TYR A 585 -38.91 10.30 16.39
N LYS A 586 -38.46 9.05 16.22
CA LYS A 586 -38.44 8.34 14.93
C LYS A 586 -39.82 8.18 14.30
N ARG A 587 -40.87 7.98 15.10
CA ARG A 587 -42.26 7.87 14.61
C ARG A 587 -42.74 9.22 14.08
N LYS A 588 -42.46 10.31 14.79
CA LYS A 588 -42.83 11.66 14.34
C LYS A 588 -42.06 12.05 13.08
N LEU A 589 -40.75 11.82 13.05
CA LEU A 589 -39.90 12.06 11.89
C LEU A 589 -40.41 11.27 10.66
N ARG A 590 -40.79 10.00 10.83
CA ARG A 590 -41.43 9.20 9.77
C ARG A 590 -42.74 9.79 9.30
N SER A 591 -43.62 10.22 10.20
CA SER A 591 -44.90 10.84 9.82
C SER A 591 -44.72 12.12 8.99
N LEU A 592 -43.66 12.88 9.24
CA LEU A 592 -43.33 14.10 8.50
C LEU A 592 -42.73 13.82 7.12
N ASN A 593 -42.15 12.64 6.91
CA ASN A 593 -41.45 12.22 5.69
C ASN A 593 -42.19 11.07 4.97
N GLN A 594 -43.50 10.93 5.17
CA GLN A 594 -44.31 9.96 4.42
C GLN A 594 -44.36 10.31 2.92
N ASP A 595 -44.44 11.61 2.64
CA ASP A 595 -44.36 12.15 1.29
C ASP A 595 -42.88 12.32 0.89
N SER A 596 -42.44 11.50 -0.08
CA SER A 596 -41.04 11.53 -0.55
C SER A 596 -40.69 12.83 -1.27
N GLU A 597 -41.69 13.58 -1.76
CA GLU A 597 -41.48 14.86 -2.43
C GLU A 597 -41.29 16.03 -1.46
N ARG A 598 -41.59 15.80 -0.16
CA ARG A 598 -41.54 16.84 0.88
C ARG A 598 -40.71 16.41 2.08
N PRO A 599 -39.41 16.16 1.92
CA PRO A 599 -38.57 15.74 3.02
C PRO A 599 -38.48 16.84 4.08
N ALA A 600 -38.48 16.43 5.34
CA ALA A 600 -38.53 17.29 6.49
C ALA A 600 -37.46 16.95 7.52
N VAL A 601 -36.77 17.97 8.02
CA VAL A 601 -35.83 17.89 9.13
C VAL A 601 -36.56 18.22 10.42
N LEU A 602 -36.41 17.40 11.45
CA LEU A 602 -36.96 17.64 12.80
C LEU A 602 -35.83 17.85 13.79
N LEU A 603 -35.76 19.04 14.38
CA LEU A 603 -34.74 19.43 15.36
C LEU A 603 -35.40 19.68 16.71
N TYR A 604 -34.94 18.99 17.76
CA TYR A 604 -35.51 19.14 19.10
C TYR A 604 -34.45 19.31 20.19
N ASP A 605 -33.25 18.77 19.98
CA ASP A 605 -32.11 18.88 20.87
C ASP A 605 -30.85 19.33 20.09
N PRO A 606 -29.77 19.72 20.81
CA PRO A 606 -28.48 20.04 20.19
C PRO A 606 -27.84 18.85 19.48
N ASP A 607 -28.18 17.61 19.86
CA ASP A 607 -27.67 16.42 19.20
C ASP A 607 -28.21 16.33 17.77
N MET A 608 -29.48 16.65 17.52
CA MET A 608 -30.04 16.71 16.16
C MET A 608 -29.43 17.86 15.33
N GLU A 609 -29.06 18.99 15.97
CA GLU A 609 -28.30 20.05 15.30
C GLU A 609 -26.92 19.55 14.86
N ARG A 610 -26.19 18.87 15.74
CA ARG A 610 -24.92 18.22 15.41
C ARG A 610 -25.10 17.25 14.24
N ARG A 611 -26.12 16.38 14.29
CA ARG A 611 -26.40 15.44 13.20
C ARG A 611 -26.67 16.15 11.88
N LEU A 612 -27.40 17.27 11.91
CA LEU A 612 -27.64 18.06 10.71
C LEU A 612 -26.31 18.51 10.08
N TYR A 613 -25.36 19.00 10.87
CA TYR A 613 -24.03 19.37 10.38
C TYR A 613 -23.23 18.17 9.86
N GLU A 614 -23.29 17.01 10.52
CA GLU A 614 -22.67 15.78 10.01
C GLU A 614 -23.25 15.37 8.64
N VAL A 615 -24.57 15.54 8.43
CA VAL A 615 -25.21 15.30 7.12
C VAL A 615 -24.74 16.30 6.06
N MET A 616 -24.48 17.56 6.44
CA MET A 616 -23.91 18.55 5.50
C MET A 616 -22.49 18.17 5.08
N VAL A 617 -21.65 17.71 6.02
CA VAL A 617 -20.31 17.18 5.69
C VAL A 617 -20.43 15.95 4.79
N LEU A 618 -21.34 15.03 5.11
CA LEU A 618 -21.60 13.85 4.29
C LEU A 618 -21.96 14.25 2.85
N ARG A 619 -22.86 15.21 2.66
CA ARG A 619 -23.21 15.72 1.31
C ARG A 619 -21.95 16.14 0.55
N ARG A 620 -21.07 16.90 1.19
CA ARG A 620 -19.84 17.38 0.55
C ARG A 620 -18.91 16.23 0.17
N ILE A 621 -18.80 15.21 1.02
CA ILE A 621 -18.03 14.00 0.71
C ILE A 621 -18.64 13.27 -0.49
N LEU A 622 -19.96 13.16 -0.58
CA LEU A 622 -20.62 12.51 -1.72
C LEU A 622 -20.37 13.26 -3.03
N GLU A 623 -20.39 14.60 -3.02
CA GLU A 623 -20.06 15.43 -4.18
C GLU A 623 -18.62 15.24 -4.65
N MET A 624 -17.68 15.05 -3.71
CA MET A 624 -16.26 14.83 -4.02
C MET A 624 -15.95 13.38 -4.43
N ASN A 625 -16.86 12.44 -4.14
CA ASN A 625 -16.65 11.00 -4.38
C ASN A 625 -17.90 10.36 -5.06
N PRO A 626 -18.22 10.71 -6.31
CA PRO A 626 -19.51 10.41 -6.95
C PRO A 626 -19.81 8.92 -7.18
N ASN A 627 -18.79 8.06 -7.20
CA ASN A 627 -18.95 6.63 -7.51
C ASN A 627 -19.17 5.76 -6.27
N ILE A 628 -19.03 6.32 -5.06
CA ILE A 628 -19.08 5.55 -3.81
C ILE A 628 -20.48 4.99 -3.53
N THR A 629 -21.54 5.76 -3.79
CA THR A 629 -22.93 5.36 -3.50
C THR A 629 -23.60 4.57 -4.61
N GLN A 630 -22.92 4.33 -5.74
CA GLN A 630 -23.52 3.66 -6.90
C GLN A 630 -23.64 2.15 -6.72
N ASN A 631 -22.71 1.54 -5.97
CA ASN A 631 -22.72 0.12 -5.67
C ASN A 631 -22.09 -0.12 -4.30
N ILE A 632 -22.72 -0.92 -3.45
CA ILE A 632 -22.20 -1.23 -2.11
C ILE A 632 -20.83 -1.92 -2.17
N SER A 633 -20.56 -2.65 -3.25
CA SER A 633 -19.27 -3.28 -3.52
C SER A 633 -18.14 -2.27 -3.78
N ASN A 634 -18.47 -1.00 -4.06
CA ASN A 634 -17.52 0.10 -4.16
C ASN A 634 -17.17 0.70 -2.79
N PHE A 635 -17.77 0.23 -1.69
CA PHE A 635 -17.45 0.65 -0.33
C PHE A 635 -16.81 -0.51 0.45
N LYS A 636 -15.53 -0.74 0.21
CA LYS A 636 -14.73 -1.83 0.80
C LYS A 636 -13.56 -1.28 1.63
N PRO A 637 -13.05 -2.08 2.58
CA PRO A 637 -11.86 -1.70 3.33
C PRO A 637 -10.66 -1.44 2.41
N GLY A 638 -9.93 -0.37 2.70
CA GLY A 638 -8.76 0.09 1.97
C GLY A 638 -9.04 1.14 0.90
N ILE A 639 -10.30 1.48 0.63
CA ILE A 639 -10.69 2.57 -0.27
C ILE A 639 -10.38 3.93 0.35
N GLU A 640 -9.91 4.85 -0.47
CA GLU A 640 -9.63 6.22 -0.08
C GLU A 640 -10.85 7.10 -0.36
N ILE A 641 -11.30 7.82 0.66
CA ILE A 641 -12.38 8.80 0.60
C ILE A 641 -11.75 10.17 0.73
N ILE A 642 -12.06 11.05 -0.22
CA ILE A 642 -11.60 12.43 -0.17
C ILE A 642 -12.56 13.22 0.73
N PHE A 643 -11.99 13.91 1.71
CA PHE A 643 -12.69 14.80 2.63
C PHE A 643 -12.53 16.26 2.19
N PRO A 644 -13.52 17.12 2.46
CA PRO A 644 -13.33 18.57 2.34
C PRO A 644 -12.31 19.04 3.39
N SER A 645 -11.50 20.04 3.04
CA SER A 645 -10.57 20.65 4.00
C SER A 645 -11.34 21.33 5.15
N PRO A 646 -10.86 21.27 6.40
CA PRO A 646 -11.44 21.99 7.53
C PRO A 646 -11.65 23.49 7.26
N GLU A 647 -10.68 24.14 6.60
CA GLU A 647 -10.74 25.56 6.23
C GLU A 647 -11.91 25.87 5.31
N ALA A 648 -12.11 25.06 4.26
CA ALA A 648 -13.26 25.20 3.36
C ALA A 648 -14.59 24.99 4.08
N LEU A 649 -14.69 24.00 4.98
CA LEU A 649 -15.91 23.81 5.78
C LEU A 649 -16.23 25.03 6.66
N GLU A 650 -15.20 25.70 7.19
CA GLU A 650 -15.37 26.89 8.02
C GLU A 650 -15.68 28.17 7.23
N SER A 651 -15.14 28.31 6.01
CA SER A 651 -15.33 29.50 5.18
C SER A 651 -16.59 29.45 4.32
N ASP A 652 -16.94 28.27 3.84
CA ASP A 652 -17.97 28.10 2.82
C ASP A 652 -19.37 28.31 3.41
N VAL A 653 -20.30 28.71 2.52
CA VAL A 653 -21.72 28.84 2.84
C VAL A 653 -22.41 27.51 2.54
N HIS A 654 -23.05 26.94 3.55
CA HIS A 654 -23.71 25.65 3.46
C HIS A 654 -25.21 25.84 3.25
N VAL A 655 -25.73 25.36 2.13
CA VAL A 655 -27.16 25.47 1.81
C VAL A 655 -27.89 24.24 2.34
N LEU A 656 -28.80 24.45 3.28
CA LEU A 656 -29.76 23.45 3.72
C LEU A 656 -30.91 23.37 2.70
N ASP A 657 -30.99 22.24 2.01
CA ASP A 657 -31.94 22.00 0.93
C ASP A 657 -32.65 20.64 1.04
N ILE A 658 -33.38 20.30 -0.03
CA ILE A 658 -34.16 19.07 -0.14
C ILE A 658 -33.30 17.80 -0.01
N GLU A 659 -32.06 17.81 -0.50
CA GLU A 659 -31.18 16.63 -0.43
C GLU A 659 -30.66 16.40 0.98
N ILE A 660 -30.27 17.47 1.67
CA ILE A 660 -29.83 17.38 3.07
C ILE A 660 -30.99 16.93 3.95
N ALA A 661 -32.21 17.41 3.69
CA ALA A 661 -33.40 16.94 4.40
C ALA A 661 -33.66 15.44 4.15
N ARG A 662 -33.53 14.97 2.91
CA ARG A 662 -33.64 13.56 2.55
C ARG A 662 -32.58 12.71 3.24
N TYR A 663 -31.31 13.10 3.17
CA TYR A 663 -30.21 12.37 3.82
C TYR A 663 -30.37 12.37 5.34
N PHE A 664 -30.81 13.47 5.94
CA PHE A 664 -31.11 13.55 7.37
C PHE A 664 -32.20 12.55 7.76
N PHE A 665 -33.27 12.44 6.98
CA PHE A 665 -34.32 11.45 7.21
C PHE A 665 -33.79 10.01 7.07
N GLU A 666 -33.14 9.71 5.95
CA GLU A 666 -32.59 8.39 5.65
C GLU A 666 -31.63 7.92 6.74
N ILE A 667 -30.68 8.74 7.19
CA ILE A 667 -29.68 8.35 8.19
C ILE A 667 -30.31 8.08 9.55
N ASN A 668 -31.29 8.90 9.97
CA ASN A 668 -31.98 8.74 11.24
C ASN A 668 -32.99 7.58 11.25
N ASN A 669 -33.39 7.09 10.06
CA ASN A 669 -34.39 6.05 9.87
C ASN A 669 -33.92 4.92 8.92
N TYR A 670 -32.60 4.67 8.86
CA TYR A 670 -31.97 3.92 7.76
C TYR A 670 -32.54 2.51 7.53
N ASN A 671 -32.85 1.75 8.59
CA ASN A 671 -33.46 0.41 8.45
C ASN A 671 -34.77 0.48 7.63
N ASN A 672 -35.72 1.30 8.08
CA ASN A 672 -37.01 1.39 7.40
C ASN A 672 -36.90 2.06 6.03
N SER A 673 -35.99 3.02 5.86
CA SER A 673 -35.76 3.68 4.58
C SER A 673 -35.14 2.73 3.55
N PHE A 674 -34.20 1.89 3.99
CA PHE A 674 -33.64 0.81 3.19
C PHE A 674 -34.70 -0.23 2.85
N ASP A 675 -35.44 -0.75 3.83
CA ASP A 675 -36.49 -1.75 3.59
C ASP A 675 -37.53 -1.27 2.58
N ALA A 676 -37.97 -0.01 2.70
CA ALA A 676 -38.94 0.57 1.76
C ALA A 676 -38.37 0.76 0.34
N ALA A 677 -37.10 1.17 0.22
CA ALA A 677 -36.44 1.33 -1.07
C ALA A 677 -36.12 -0.03 -1.71
N PHE A 678 -35.75 -1.01 -0.90
CA PHE A 678 -35.50 -2.38 -1.30
C PHE A 678 -36.78 -3.00 -1.87
N LEU A 679 -37.88 -3.00 -1.10
CA LEU A 679 -39.15 -3.55 -1.55
C LEU A 679 -39.66 -2.88 -2.84
N ARG A 680 -39.60 -1.55 -2.93
CA ARG A 680 -40.00 -0.83 -4.14
C ARG A 680 -39.16 -1.24 -5.35
N GLY A 681 -37.84 -1.35 -5.18
CA GLY A 681 -36.97 -1.78 -6.25
C GLY A 681 -37.18 -3.24 -6.64
N MET A 682 -37.51 -4.11 -5.69
CA MET A 682 -37.90 -5.49 -6.00
C MET A 682 -39.21 -5.52 -6.81
N ASP A 683 -40.19 -4.70 -6.45
CA ASP A 683 -41.45 -4.59 -7.20
C ASP A 683 -41.21 -4.04 -8.64
N GLU A 684 -40.31 -3.07 -8.79
CA GLU A 684 -39.91 -2.52 -10.11
C GLU A 684 -39.25 -3.59 -10.98
N ILE A 685 -38.29 -4.35 -10.44
CA ILE A 685 -37.65 -5.47 -11.16
C ILE A 685 -38.69 -6.56 -11.48
N GLY A 686 -39.63 -6.83 -10.57
CA GLY A 686 -40.73 -7.77 -10.79
C GLY A 686 -41.62 -7.34 -11.95
N SER A 687 -41.97 -6.06 -12.02
CA SER A 687 -42.71 -5.49 -13.14
C SER A 687 -41.93 -5.56 -14.47
N ILE A 688 -40.61 -5.42 -14.44
CA ILE A 688 -39.77 -5.62 -15.64
C ILE A 688 -39.85 -7.08 -16.08
N ILE A 689 -39.71 -8.03 -15.17
CA ILE A 689 -39.83 -9.47 -15.45
C ILE A 689 -41.20 -9.78 -16.07
N ASP A 690 -42.28 -9.29 -15.47
CA ASP A 690 -43.65 -9.49 -15.96
C ASP A 690 -43.85 -8.91 -17.37
N SER A 691 -43.23 -7.77 -17.67
CA SER A 691 -43.30 -7.14 -19.00
C SER A 691 -42.67 -7.97 -20.13
N TYR A 692 -41.80 -8.94 -19.81
CA TYR A 692 -41.24 -9.89 -20.77
C TYR A 692 -42.11 -11.14 -20.97
N PHE A 693 -43.10 -11.36 -20.09
CA PHE A 693 -44.04 -12.47 -20.19
C PHE A 693 -45.39 -12.08 -20.82
N GLU A 694 -45.71 -10.78 -20.87
CA GLU A 694 -46.81 -10.19 -21.66
C GLU A 694 -46.43 -10.02 -23.14
#